data_AF-A0A4R0QYU8-F1
#
_entry.id   AF-A0A4R0QYU8-F1
#
_cell.length_a   1.000
_cell.length_b   1.000
_cell.length_c   1.000
_cell.angle_alpha   90.00
_cell.angle_beta   90.00
_cell.angle_gamma   90.00
#
_symmetry.space_group_name_H-M   'P 1'
#
loop_
_entity.id
_entity.type
_entity.pdbx_description
1 polymer ?
#
loop_
_entity_poly.entity_id
_entity_poly.type
_entity_poly.pdbx_seq_one_letter_code
_entity_poly.pdbx_strand_id
1 'polypeptide(L)'
;MSRTNIGINYTHIAKKRGKMMRVKYKALAILVALFMMIGACASAIISMPAAHAAGEKTNTVTIHKLMMTDSELTAWNSNGPTGYDGSQDFNAFQNLVTGQTLKQVPGVYFAAQKDGAWIKADGTVTTDVKEALGGLTTADGLSLDVSQLPQTSPTKYTFVEVKELSEYRGADGQTLSRQKATPVEITLPFIKADGSVLEDVHVYPKNTEAGKPDHTKDLDRDKTDIDEHGMSVYKGQNVPYVLNTTVPAGSTLNKADWNDIMSAGLSMNHDVTISAVTADGADLGLTAADYAITYGDNGFVLSLNASGLTKLAQVTAPTDANFKVLGADPAIQGQNKEVRFTLRYSANVTEQAIINDALNNQSTFHYGNNPGYTTEPGDNNPPTTKPKNKQIEVEKSFTNGPLSSSAKTTWPTGLSIHFTLQVYDPASAGANGADAGNGWTDVAGKELTLDATHTTGSFTGLDNDKNYRVVETVVDGWVPNYQLEDGKVVIVNKKNVNPKPVGPKDFTVRTFGKKFVKTSEDENTRLADARFVVKNAEGKFLALVDDATNQANRAAYEAARTAYQEEIAKYNNDNSSTTQANIDTKYQAAKAAYEAMNEQYRWVDSENDAFQFASDQHGRFEVVGLAAGTYTLHETKVPDGYASISDLTFVTNASSYAAGDIKYNLEDLTQTASRIINKKVTIPLTGGTGTIIFTILGVGLMAGAAYVAKKNNSSRSE
;
A
#
# COMPACT_ATOMS: atom_id res chain seq x y z
N MET A 1 19.44 -75.74 -29.38
CA MET A 1 18.56 -75.10 -30.37
C MET A 1 18.61 -73.59 -30.16
N SER A 2 19.00 -72.85 -31.21
CA SER A 2 18.82 -71.40 -31.52
C SER A 2 18.79 -70.38 -30.38
N ARG A 3 19.91 -69.70 -30.09
CA ARG A 3 20.43 -68.42 -30.65
C ARG A 3 20.05 -67.18 -29.81
N THR A 4 20.94 -66.91 -28.85
CA THR A 4 21.16 -65.64 -28.15
C THR A 4 21.96 -64.70 -29.06
N ASN A 5 21.66 -63.40 -29.10
CA ASN A 5 22.58 -62.41 -29.66
C ASN A 5 22.71 -61.21 -28.73
N ILE A 6 23.95 -61.02 -28.29
CA ILE A 6 24.53 -59.95 -27.48
C ILE A 6 25.15 -58.93 -28.46
N GLY A 7 25.21 -57.65 -28.10
CA GLY A 7 26.16 -56.75 -28.78
C GLY A 7 25.93 -55.27 -28.58
N ILE A 8 26.41 -54.75 -27.45
CA ILE A 8 26.73 -53.34 -27.19
C ILE A 8 27.75 -52.84 -28.22
N ASN A 9 27.70 -51.56 -28.62
CA ASN A 9 28.94 -50.88 -29.01
C ASN A 9 28.97 -49.36 -28.80
N TYR A 10 30.17 -48.94 -28.43
CA TYR A 10 30.63 -47.63 -27.97
C TYR A 10 30.94 -46.65 -29.10
N THR A 11 30.98 -45.37 -28.71
CA THR A 11 31.51 -44.16 -29.37
C THR A 11 32.94 -44.25 -29.93
N HIS A 12 33.21 -43.61 -31.08
CA HIS A 12 34.47 -42.88 -31.37
C HIS A 12 34.37 -41.86 -32.54
N ILE A 13 34.44 -40.56 -32.18
CA ILE A 13 35.22 -39.42 -32.72
C ILE A 13 35.81 -39.49 -34.16
N ALA A 14 35.41 -38.58 -35.08
CA ALA A 14 36.22 -37.45 -35.61
C ALA A 14 35.92 -36.97 -37.06
N LYS A 15 35.76 -35.64 -37.17
CA LYS A 15 36.20 -34.68 -38.23
C LYS A 15 35.44 -34.47 -39.56
N LYS A 16 34.83 -33.27 -39.57
CA LYS A 16 34.93 -32.14 -40.54
C LYS A 16 34.58 -32.38 -42.03
N ARG A 17 33.52 -31.69 -42.50
CA ARG A 17 33.63 -30.52 -43.41
C ARG A 17 32.25 -29.90 -43.74
N GLY A 18 32.12 -28.60 -43.44
CA GLY A 18 31.45 -27.57 -44.24
C GLY A 18 30.01 -27.77 -44.72
N LYS A 19 29.07 -27.02 -44.12
CA LYS A 19 28.20 -26.12 -44.89
C LYS A 19 27.56 -25.06 -43.99
N MET A 20 28.02 -23.84 -44.21
CA MET A 20 27.40 -22.59 -43.77
C MET A 20 25.97 -22.55 -44.35
N MET A 21 24.94 -22.72 -43.51
CA MET A 21 23.55 -22.60 -43.94
C MET A 21 23.04 -21.21 -43.57
N ARG A 22 23.02 -20.32 -44.58
CA ARG A 22 22.35 -19.02 -44.52
C ARG A 22 20.86 -19.25 -44.27
N VAL A 23 20.38 -18.88 -43.08
CA VAL A 23 18.94 -18.73 -42.82
C VAL A 23 18.49 -17.49 -43.59
N LYS A 24 17.80 -17.72 -44.70
CA LYS A 24 17.13 -16.66 -45.47
C LYS A 24 15.90 -16.23 -44.68
N TYR A 25 15.98 -15.10 -43.99
CA TYR A 25 14.80 -14.38 -43.53
C TYR A 25 14.05 -13.85 -44.76
N LYS A 26 12.95 -14.52 -45.13
CA LYS A 26 11.90 -13.89 -45.94
C LYS A 26 10.96 -13.20 -44.95
N ALA A 27 11.30 -11.97 -44.59
CA ALA A 27 10.35 -11.07 -43.95
C ALA A 27 9.40 -10.56 -45.04
N LEU A 28 8.22 -11.17 -45.12
CA LEU A 28 7.06 -10.55 -45.74
C LEU A 28 6.05 -10.33 -44.62
N ALA A 29 6.34 -9.36 -43.76
CA ALA A 29 5.33 -8.75 -42.91
C ALA A 29 4.62 -7.71 -43.76
N ILE A 30 3.37 -7.96 -44.13
CA ILE A 30 2.50 -6.97 -44.76
C ILE A 30 2.19 -5.94 -43.67
N LEU A 31 2.99 -4.88 -43.65
CA LEU A 31 2.90 -3.75 -42.74
C LEU A 31 1.78 -2.82 -43.23
N VAL A 32 0.57 -2.95 -42.71
CA VAL A 32 -0.47 -1.93 -42.95
C VAL A 32 -0.29 -0.81 -41.92
N ALA A 33 0.83 -0.09 -42.02
CA ALA A 33 0.93 1.25 -41.46
C ALA A 33 0.34 2.19 -42.52
N LEU A 34 -0.89 2.67 -42.29
CA LEU A 34 -1.52 3.67 -43.14
C LEU A 34 -0.88 5.03 -42.81
N PHE A 35 0.21 5.33 -43.50
CA PHE A 35 0.87 6.64 -43.47
C PHE A 35 -0.08 7.71 -44.01
N MET A 36 0.01 8.92 -43.45
CA MET A 36 -0.52 10.10 -44.16
C MET A 36 0.47 10.40 -45.29
N MET A 37 0.30 9.73 -46.44
CA MET A 37 0.90 10.24 -47.66
C MET A 37 0.05 11.42 -48.08
N ILE A 38 0.48 12.63 -47.73
CA ILE A 38 -0.09 13.82 -48.36
C ILE A 38 0.41 13.80 -49.81
N GLY A 39 -0.42 13.21 -50.66
CA GLY A 39 -0.11 12.95 -52.04
C GLY A 39 -0.14 14.24 -52.84
N ALA A 40 1.03 14.83 -53.04
CA ALA A 40 1.38 15.41 -54.32
C ALA A 40 2.51 14.56 -54.92
N CYS A 41 2.12 13.69 -55.86
CA CYS A 41 2.99 12.98 -56.80
C CYS A 41 4.19 12.16 -56.25
N ALA A 42 3.93 11.13 -55.44
CA ALA A 42 4.83 9.98 -55.41
C ALA A 42 4.43 8.98 -56.51
N SER A 43 4.74 9.29 -57.78
CA SER A 43 4.90 8.36 -58.94
C SER A 43 4.49 8.97 -60.30
N ALA A 44 5.08 10.10 -60.68
CA ALA A 44 5.41 10.33 -62.07
C ALA A 44 6.67 11.20 -62.11
N ILE A 45 7.77 10.61 -62.55
CA ILE A 45 8.89 11.39 -63.09
C ILE A 45 8.34 12.03 -64.36
N ILE A 46 7.59 13.12 -64.21
CA ILE A 46 7.43 14.08 -65.29
C ILE A 46 8.79 14.76 -65.34
N SER A 47 9.50 14.61 -66.45
CA SER A 47 10.67 15.43 -66.76
C SER A 47 10.26 16.89 -66.65
N MET A 48 10.42 17.48 -65.47
CA MET A 48 10.11 18.88 -65.25
C MET A 48 11.18 19.71 -65.98
N PRO A 49 10.80 20.75 -66.72
CA PRO A 49 11.76 21.68 -67.26
C PRO A 49 12.53 22.29 -66.09
N ALA A 50 13.85 22.37 -66.25
CA ALA A 50 14.74 23.04 -65.31
C ALA A 50 14.40 24.53 -65.21
N ALA A 51 13.47 24.90 -64.33
CA ALA A 51 13.28 26.23 -63.76
C ALA A 51 12.11 26.20 -62.75
N HIS A 52 12.27 25.49 -61.63
CA HIS A 52 11.60 25.94 -60.40
C HIS A 52 12.31 27.22 -59.96
N ALA A 53 11.57 28.21 -59.46
CA ALA A 53 12.18 29.40 -58.87
C ALA A 53 13.16 28.95 -57.79
N ALA A 54 14.45 29.16 -58.03
CA ALA A 54 15.50 28.83 -57.10
C ALA A 54 15.30 29.65 -55.82
N GLY A 55 14.65 29.08 -54.80
CA GLY A 55 14.48 29.71 -53.49
C GLY A 55 13.20 29.41 -52.72
N GLU A 56 12.13 28.93 -53.34
CA GLU A 56 10.87 28.65 -52.61
C GLU A 56 11.01 27.39 -51.74
N LYS A 57 10.74 27.53 -50.43
CA LYS A 57 10.84 26.48 -49.43
C LYS A 57 9.55 26.36 -48.65
N THR A 58 9.29 25.17 -48.13
CA THR A 58 8.38 25.04 -47.00
C THR A 58 9.09 25.57 -45.76
N ASN A 59 8.48 26.54 -45.10
CA ASN A 59 9.01 27.18 -43.91
C ASN A 59 8.54 26.47 -42.65
N THR A 60 7.25 26.09 -42.59
CA THR A 60 6.68 25.47 -41.40
C THR A 60 5.93 24.18 -41.67
N VAL A 61 6.00 23.28 -40.69
CA VAL A 61 5.11 22.13 -40.58
C VAL A 61 4.41 22.20 -39.23
N THR A 62 3.08 22.32 -39.24
CA THR A 62 2.25 22.35 -38.04
C THR A 62 1.55 21.02 -37.82
N ILE A 63 1.85 20.38 -36.69
CA ILE A 63 1.28 19.10 -36.28
C ILE A 63 0.08 19.35 -35.35
N HIS A 64 -1.12 19.00 -35.83
CA HIS A 64 -2.37 19.04 -35.09
C HIS A 64 -2.73 17.64 -34.59
N LYS A 65 -2.46 17.36 -33.32
CA LYS A 65 -2.72 16.04 -32.76
C LYS A 65 -4.18 15.88 -32.40
N LEU A 66 -4.85 14.91 -33.03
CA LEU A 66 -6.27 14.66 -32.84
C LEU A 66 -6.53 13.45 -31.94
N MET A 67 -7.53 13.55 -31.07
CA MET A 67 -8.07 12.44 -30.30
C MET A 67 -9.42 12.01 -30.87
N MET A 68 -9.60 10.70 -31.01
CA MET A 68 -10.79 10.07 -31.60
C MET A 68 -11.21 8.84 -30.79
N THR A 69 -12.46 8.43 -30.95
CA THR A 69 -12.90 7.10 -30.51
C THR A 69 -12.31 6.00 -31.40
N ASP A 70 -12.24 4.77 -30.89
CA ASP A 70 -11.75 3.62 -31.67
C ASP A 70 -12.57 3.37 -32.94
N SER A 71 -13.88 3.60 -32.89
CA SER A 71 -14.77 3.52 -34.05
C SER A 71 -14.43 4.55 -35.11
N GLU A 72 -14.23 5.82 -34.71
CA GLU A 72 -13.89 6.90 -35.65
C GLU A 72 -12.51 6.68 -36.26
N LEU A 73 -11.50 6.31 -35.46
CA LEU A 73 -10.15 6.03 -35.95
C LEU A 73 -10.14 4.89 -36.97
N THR A 74 -10.94 3.85 -36.72
CA THR A 74 -11.08 2.68 -37.61
C THR A 74 -11.74 3.09 -38.92
N ALA A 75 -12.84 3.86 -38.87
CA ALA A 75 -13.55 4.34 -40.05
C ALA A 75 -12.78 5.43 -40.83
N TRP A 76 -11.75 6.04 -40.23
CA TRP A 76 -11.02 7.15 -40.84
C TRP A 76 -10.36 6.77 -42.17
N ASN A 77 -10.60 7.57 -43.21
CA ASN A 77 -9.92 7.44 -44.50
C ASN A 77 -8.47 7.92 -44.39
N SER A 78 -7.52 7.02 -44.65
CA SER A 78 -6.09 7.32 -44.57
C SER A 78 -5.60 8.35 -45.59
N ASN A 79 -6.35 8.57 -46.68
CA ASN A 79 -6.06 9.64 -47.65
C ASN A 79 -6.52 11.04 -47.16
N GLY A 80 -7.16 11.12 -45.98
CA GLY A 80 -7.77 12.35 -45.48
C GLY A 80 -9.17 12.61 -46.05
N PRO A 81 -9.85 13.66 -45.57
CA PRO A 81 -11.13 14.10 -46.12
C PRO A 81 -10.92 14.71 -47.52
N THR A 82 -11.95 14.67 -48.36
CA THR A 82 -11.92 15.32 -49.68
C THR A 82 -11.62 16.81 -49.55
N GLY A 83 -10.71 17.33 -50.37
CA GLY A 83 -10.29 18.73 -50.34
C GLY A 83 -9.10 19.02 -49.41
N TYR A 84 -8.60 18.03 -48.68
CA TYR A 84 -7.40 18.17 -47.88
C TYR A 84 -6.14 18.10 -48.77
N ASP A 85 -5.32 19.15 -48.74
CA ASP A 85 -4.05 19.24 -49.47
C ASP A 85 -2.87 19.70 -48.59
N GLY A 86 -3.10 19.83 -47.28
CA GLY A 86 -2.11 20.28 -46.30
C GLY A 86 -2.10 21.79 -46.06
N SER A 87 -2.82 22.60 -46.85
CA SER A 87 -2.92 24.04 -46.60
C SER A 87 -3.98 24.41 -45.54
N GLN A 88 -4.80 23.46 -45.15
CA GLN A 88 -5.88 23.70 -44.19
C GLN A 88 -5.33 23.71 -42.77
N ASP A 89 -5.39 24.86 -42.11
CA ASP A 89 -5.29 24.97 -40.65
C ASP A 89 -6.42 24.19 -39.94
N PHE A 90 -6.37 24.10 -38.61
CA PHE A 90 -7.33 23.26 -37.87
C PHE A 90 -8.79 23.62 -38.13
N ASN A 91 -9.10 24.91 -38.25
CA ASN A 91 -10.46 25.39 -38.50
C ASN A 91 -10.92 25.01 -39.91
N ALA A 92 -10.07 25.25 -40.91
CA ALA A 92 -10.35 24.86 -42.29
C ALA A 92 -10.48 23.34 -42.43
N PHE A 93 -9.64 22.57 -41.72
CA PHE A 93 -9.69 21.10 -41.72
C PHE A 93 -10.97 20.58 -41.08
N GLN A 94 -11.42 21.18 -39.98
CA GLN A 94 -12.67 20.81 -39.33
C GLN A 94 -13.88 20.97 -40.29
N ASN A 95 -13.87 21.98 -41.15
CA ASN A 95 -14.91 22.16 -42.17
C ASN A 95 -14.93 21.06 -43.24
N LEU A 96 -13.80 20.36 -43.48
CA LEU A 96 -13.72 19.23 -44.41
C LEU A 96 -14.27 17.92 -43.81
N VAL A 97 -14.37 17.85 -42.48
CA VAL A 97 -14.76 16.64 -41.74
C VAL A 97 -16.15 16.83 -41.13
N THR A 98 -17.14 17.00 -42.01
CA THR A 98 -18.53 17.27 -41.58
C THR A 98 -19.11 16.11 -40.76
N GLY A 99 -19.79 16.43 -39.66
CA GLY A 99 -20.47 15.44 -38.81
C GLY A 99 -19.60 14.74 -37.77
N GLN A 100 -18.33 15.12 -37.62
CA GLN A 100 -17.44 14.64 -36.55
C GLN A 100 -16.97 15.82 -35.70
N THR A 101 -16.88 15.64 -34.38
CA THR A 101 -16.26 16.64 -33.50
C THR A 101 -14.80 16.25 -33.30
N LEU A 102 -13.88 16.99 -33.94
CA LEU A 102 -12.46 16.75 -33.79
C LEU A 102 -11.94 17.39 -32.51
N LYS A 103 -11.25 16.60 -31.67
CA LYS A 103 -10.60 17.08 -30.45
C LYS A 103 -9.09 17.19 -30.69
N GLN A 104 -8.58 18.42 -30.84
CA GLN A 104 -7.14 18.65 -30.83
C GLN A 104 -6.59 18.57 -29.40
N VAL A 105 -5.43 17.94 -29.18
CA VAL A 105 -4.87 17.69 -27.83
C VAL A 105 -3.42 18.17 -27.67
N PRO A 106 -3.10 18.84 -26.55
CA PRO A 106 -1.72 19.18 -26.18
C PRO A 106 -0.99 17.99 -25.55
N GLY A 107 0.31 18.13 -25.34
CA GLY A 107 1.12 17.22 -24.53
C GLY A 107 1.58 15.96 -25.25
N VAL A 108 1.45 15.86 -26.57
CA VAL A 108 2.01 14.73 -27.34
C VAL A 108 3.31 15.15 -27.99
N TYR A 109 4.38 14.40 -27.74
CA TYR A 109 5.71 14.73 -28.24
C TYR A 109 5.93 14.19 -29.65
N PHE A 110 6.41 15.03 -30.55
CA PHE A 110 6.86 14.63 -31.89
C PHE A 110 8.34 14.99 -32.09
N ALA A 111 9.07 14.15 -32.80
CA ALA A 111 10.44 14.41 -33.24
C ALA A 111 10.66 14.01 -34.70
N ALA A 112 11.48 14.80 -35.41
CA ALA A 112 11.82 14.58 -36.80
C ALA A 112 12.94 13.55 -36.98
N GLN A 113 12.78 12.71 -38.00
CA GLN A 113 13.80 11.81 -38.50
C GLN A 113 14.01 11.98 -40.00
N LYS A 114 15.20 11.59 -40.45
CA LYS A 114 15.54 11.33 -41.85
C LYS A 114 16.20 9.96 -41.93
N ASP A 115 15.70 9.11 -42.82
CA ASP A 115 16.20 7.74 -43.02
C ASP A 115 16.28 6.93 -41.71
N GLY A 116 15.34 7.17 -40.78
CA GLY A 116 15.26 6.52 -39.47
C GLY A 116 16.17 7.09 -38.39
N ALA A 117 17.00 8.09 -38.70
CA ALA A 117 17.87 8.77 -37.72
C ALA A 117 17.24 10.10 -37.27
N TRP A 118 17.33 10.42 -35.97
CA TRP A 118 16.87 11.70 -35.44
C TRP A 118 17.68 12.86 -36.02
N ILE A 119 17.01 13.96 -36.34
CA ILE A 119 17.66 15.15 -36.93
C ILE A 119 17.32 16.42 -36.16
N LYS A 120 18.30 17.33 -36.04
CA LYS A 120 18.13 18.68 -35.46
C LYS A 120 17.46 19.62 -36.48
N ALA A 121 17.17 20.85 -36.05
CA ALA A 121 16.55 21.87 -36.91
C ALA A 121 17.36 22.21 -38.18
N ASP A 122 18.69 22.09 -38.13
CA ASP A 122 19.59 22.28 -39.27
C ASP A 122 19.76 21.03 -40.16
N GLY A 123 19.08 19.93 -39.83
CA GLY A 123 19.14 18.65 -40.54
C GLY A 123 20.31 17.76 -40.15
N THR A 124 21.15 18.14 -39.20
CA THR A 124 22.23 17.29 -38.68
C THR A 124 21.68 16.13 -37.84
N VAL A 125 22.32 14.97 -37.92
CA VAL A 125 21.89 13.78 -37.16
C VAL A 125 22.25 13.93 -35.68
N THR A 126 21.35 13.51 -34.80
CA THR A 126 21.58 13.34 -33.37
C THR A 126 21.17 11.94 -32.91
N THR A 127 21.74 11.50 -31.79
CA THR A 127 21.32 10.27 -31.10
C THR A 127 20.36 10.55 -29.95
N ASP A 128 20.25 11.81 -29.50
CA ASP A 128 19.31 12.23 -28.46
C ASP A 128 18.04 12.79 -29.11
N VAL A 129 16.94 12.09 -28.90
CA VAL A 129 15.60 12.50 -29.39
C VAL A 129 15.17 13.87 -28.84
N LYS A 130 15.70 14.31 -27.69
CA LYS A 130 15.41 15.64 -27.11
C LYS A 130 16.12 16.78 -27.83
N GLU A 131 17.20 16.49 -28.57
CA GLU A 131 17.88 17.46 -29.43
C GLU A 131 17.28 17.51 -30.84
N ALA A 132 16.44 16.53 -31.21
CA ALA A 132 15.81 16.47 -32.52
C ALA A 132 14.82 17.62 -32.70
N LEU A 133 14.62 18.07 -33.94
CA LEU A 133 13.58 19.02 -34.30
C LEU A 133 12.22 18.42 -33.90
N GLY A 134 11.57 19.05 -32.93
CA GLY A 134 10.41 18.46 -32.29
C GLY A 134 9.95 19.22 -31.06
N GLY A 135 8.96 18.67 -30.37
CA GLY A 135 8.39 19.24 -29.16
C GLY A 135 7.05 18.65 -28.79
N LEU A 136 6.46 19.15 -27.70
CA LEU A 136 5.09 18.82 -27.28
C LEU A 136 4.08 19.64 -28.07
N THR A 137 2.98 19.00 -28.48
CA THR A 137 1.83 19.73 -29.03
C THR A 137 1.23 20.66 -27.98
N THR A 138 0.73 21.81 -28.43
CA THR A 138 -0.06 22.73 -27.62
C THR A 138 -1.55 22.59 -27.97
N ALA A 139 -2.42 23.40 -27.35
CA ALA A 139 -3.83 23.46 -27.71
C ALA A 139 -4.03 23.83 -29.20
N ASP A 140 -3.12 24.64 -29.76
CA ASP A 140 -3.15 25.11 -31.15
C ASP A 140 -2.30 24.26 -32.09
N GLY A 141 -1.50 23.33 -31.55
CA GLY A 141 -0.66 22.39 -32.30
C GLY A 141 0.83 22.57 -32.01
N LEU A 142 1.67 21.91 -32.81
CA LEU A 142 3.12 22.07 -32.78
C LEU A 142 3.60 22.60 -34.13
N SER A 143 3.92 23.88 -34.19
CA SER A 143 4.53 24.50 -35.39
C SER A 143 6.04 24.35 -35.34
N LEU A 144 6.61 23.65 -36.32
CA LEU A 144 8.05 23.41 -36.46
C LEU A 144 8.60 24.24 -37.63
N ASP A 145 9.66 25.00 -37.37
CA ASP A 145 10.46 25.62 -38.43
C ASP A 145 11.30 24.56 -39.14
N VAL A 146 11.02 24.34 -40.42
CA VAL A 146 11.71 23.40 -41.30
C VAL A 146 12.51 24.10 -42.40
N SER A 147 12.60 25.44 -42.38
CA SER A 147 13.22 26.23 -43.45
C SER A 147 14.73 25.94 -43.61
N GLN A 148 15.35 25.47 -42.52
CA GLN A 148 16.76 25.10 -42.44
C GLN A 148 17.03 23.65 -42.87
N LEU A 149 16.00 22.80 -42.96
CA LEU A 149 16.17 21.44 -43.47
C LEU A 149 16.57 21.46 -44.96
N PRO A 150 17.34 20.47 -45.44
CA PRO A 150 17.63 20.31 -46.85
C PRO A 150 16.36 20.17 -47.71
N GLN A 151 16.18 21.10 -48.65
CA GLN A 151 15.03 21.19 -49.56
C GLN A 151 15.44 21.50 -51.02
N THR A 152 16.72 21.34 -51.37
CA THR A 152 17.21 21.60 -52.74
C THR A 152 16.74 20.55 -53.75
N SER A 153 16.34 19.38 -53.26
CA SER A 153 15.62 18.35 -53.98
C SER A 153 14.54 17.77 -53.06
N PRO A 154 13.44 17.21 -53.61
CA PRO A 154 12.41 16.54 -52.82
C PRO A 154 13.04 15.50 -51.88
N THR A 155 12.99 15.78 -50.58
CA THR A 155 13.63 14.99 -49.52
C THR A 155 12.58 14.54 -48.52
N LYS A 156 12.53 13.24 -48.24
CA LYS A 156 11.58 12.67 -47.30
C LYS A 156 12.06 12.83 -45.85
N TYR A 157 11.15 13.28 -45.00
CA TYR A 157 11.29 13.38 -43.55
C TYR A 157 10.12 12.69 -42.88
N THR A 158 10.32 12.23 -41.65
CA THR A 158 9.26 11.61 -40.85
C THR A 158 9.17 12.24 -39.48
N PHE A 159 7.98 12.64 -39.04
CA PHE A 159 7.73 13.07 -37.67
C PHE A 159 7.11 11.92 -36.87
N VAL A 160 7.84 11.47 -35.87
CA VAL A 160 7.51 10.31 -35.04
C VAL A 160 6.91 10.78 -33.73
N GLU A 161 5.79 10.19 -33.31
CA GLU A 161 5.24 10.35 -31.97
C GLU A 161 6.12 9.59 -30.97
N VAL A 162 6.59 10.28 -29.93
CA VAL A 162 7.51 9.75 -28.91
C VAL A 162 6.75 9.65 -27.59
N LYS A 163 6.13 8.50 -27.35
CA LYS A 163 5.23 8.30 -26.20
C LYS A 163 5.94 8.46 -24.86
N GLU A 164 7.18 7.99 -24.77
CA GLU A 164 8.03 8.10 -23.57
C GLU A 164 8.44 9.55 -23.23
N LEU A 165 8.24 10.50 -24.14
CA LEU A 165 8.42 11.94 -23.90
C LEU A 165 7.12 12.74 -23.89
N SER A 166 5.98 12.08 -24.13
CA SER A 166 4.67 12.73 -24.11
C SER A 166 4.22 12.96 -22.67
N GLU A 167 3.46 14.04 -22.45
CA GLU A 167 2.88 14.44 -21.15
C GLU A 167 1.33 14.41 -21.18
N TYR A 168 0.76 13.85 -22.25
CA TYR A 168 -0.68 13.69 -22.40
C TYR A 168 -1.25 12.76 -21.32
N ARG A 169 -2.34 13.23 -20.70
CA ARG A 169 -3.14 12.50 -19.71
C ARG A 169 -4.62 12.80 -19.95
N GLY A 170 -5.43 11.76 -20.09
CA GLY A 170 -6.88 11.89 -20.19
C GLY A 170 -7.48 12.42 -18.89
N ALA A 171 -8.65 13.04 -18.97
CA ALA A 171 -9.29 13.69 -17.82
C ALA A 171 -9.60 12.71 -16.68
N ASP A 172 -9.90 11.44 -17.01
CA ASP A 172 -10.23 10.38 -16.06
C ASP A 172 -9.10 9.36 -15.93
N GLY A 173 -7.86 9.75 -16.26
CA GLY A 173 -6.69 8.89 -16.16
C GLY A 173 -6.46 7.97 -17.37
N GLN A 174 -7.08 8.26 -18.51
CA GLN A 174 -6.77 7.59 -19.76
C GLN A 174 -5.35 7.92 -20.26
N THR A 175 -4.81 7.04 -21.11
CA THR A 175 -3.48 7.17 -21.72
C THR A 175 -3.55 7.06 -23.24
N LEU A 176 -2.56 7.55 -23.99
CA LEU A 176 -2.48 7.39 -25.44
C LEU A 176 -2.42 5.91 -25.81
N SER A 177 -3.28 5.48 -26.73
CA SER A 177 -3.42 4.10 -27.20
C SER A 177 -3.08 3.96 -28.69
N ARG A 178 -4.07 3.67 -29.55
CA ARG A 178 -3.85 3.47 -30.99
C ARG A 178 -3.38 4.77 -31.61
N GLN A 179 -2.70 4.63 -32.74
CA GLN A 179 -2.26 5.76 -33.54
C GLN A 179 -2.57 5.50 -35.00
N LYS A 180 -2.91 6.55 -35.74
CA LYS A 180 -3.10 6.50 -37.20
C LYS A 180 -2.53 7.76 -37.80
N ALA A 181 -1.99 7.66 -39.02
CA ALA A 181 -1.20 8.73 -39.63
C ALA A 181 0.04 9.12 -38.78
N THR A 182 0.60 8.16 -38.05
CA THR A 182 1.83 8.29 -37.25
C THR A 182 2.76 7.11 -37.56
N PRO A 183 4.04 7.31 -37.94
CA PRO A 183 4.68 8.61 -38.13
C PRO A 183 4.07 9.40 -39.30
N VAL A 184 4.15 10.73 -39.24
CA VAL A 184 3.80 11.60 -40.36
C VAL A 184 4.96 11.58 -41.34
N GLU A 185 4.72 11.22 -42.59
CA GLU A 185 5.73 11.27 -43.64
C GLU A 185 5.49 12.48 -44.53
N ILE A 186 6.52 13.32 -44.72
CA ILE A 186 6.45 14.50 -45.58
C ILE A 186 7.65 14.55 -46.52
N THR A 187 7.44 15.06 -47.73
CA THR A 187 8.52 15.37 -48.66
C THR A 187 8.67 16.89 -48.73
N LEU A 188 9.87 17.41 -48.47
CA LEU A 188 10.16 18.85 -48.52
C LEU A 188 11.08 19.17 -49.72
N PRO A 189 10.89 20.30 -50.43
CA PRO A 189 9.81 21.26 -50.24
C PRO A 189 8.46 20.62 -50.59
N PHE A 190 7.40 21.02 -49.90
CA PHE A 190 6.07 20.50 -50.14
C PHE A 190 5.49 21.17 -51.39
N ILE A 191 5.33 20.40 -52.46
CA ILE A 191 4.85 20.91 -53.76
C ILE A 191 3.39 20.53 -53.92
N LYS A 192 2.50 21.51 -54.16
CA LYS A 192 1.08 21.27 -54.45
C LYS A 192 0.87 20.64 -55.84
N ALA A 193 -0.33 20.12 -56.09
CA ALA A 193 -0.69 19.55 -57.40
C ALA A 193 -0.56 20.56 -58.57
N ASP A 194 -0.65 21.86 -58.29
CA ASP A 194 -0.46 22.95 -59.26
C ASP A 194 1.03 23.29 -59.53
N GLY A 195 1.96 22.62 -58.83
CA GLY A 195 3.41 22.82 -58.96
C GLY A 195 4.01 23.91 -58.06
N SER A 196 3.19 24.68 -57.34
CA SER A 196 3.68 25.70 -56.39
C SER A 196 4.09 25.09 -55.04
N VAL A 197 5.06 25.71 -54.37
CA VAL A 197 5.48 25.29 -53.03
C VAL A 197 4.48 25.81 -51.98
N LEU A 198 4.10 24.95 -51.03
CA LEU A 198 3.34 25.35 -49.86
C LEU A 198 4.32 25.74 -48.74
N GLU A 199 4.27 27.01 -48.33
CA GLU A 199 5.14 27.55 -47.29
C GLU A 199 4.80 26.99 -45.91
N ASP A 200 3.52 26.86 -45.59
CA ASP A 200 3.02 26.38 -44.30
C ASP A 200 2.16 25.13 -44.50
N VAL A 201 2.63 24.00 -43.99
CA VAL A 201 1.96 22.70 -44.13
C VAL A 201 1.35 22.28 -42.80
N HIS A 202 0.09 21.88 -42.81
CA HIS A 202 -0.63 21.37 -41.65
C HIS A 202 -0.86 19.87 -41.78
N VAL A 203 -0.63 19.12 -40.70
CA VAL A 203 -0.77 17.65 -40.65
C VAL A 203 -1.56 17.21 -39.43
N TYR A 204 -2.31 16.10 -39.56
CA TYR A 204 -3.32 15.69 -38.57
C TYR A 204 -3.13 14.24 -38.08
N PRO A 205 -2.04 13.90 -37.38
CA PRO A 205 -1.91 12.58 -36.75
C PRO A 205 -2.97 12.37 -35.67
N LYS A 206 -3.39 11.12 -35.46
CA LYS A 206 -4.54 10.78 -34.59
C LYS A 206 -4.15 9.75 -33.55
N ASN A 207 -4.78 9.79 -32.37
CA ASN A 207 -4.79 8.70 -31.40
C ASN A 207 -6.20 8.33 -30.95
N THR A 208 -6.27 7.20 -30.26
CA THR A 208 -7.33 6.91 -29.29
C THR A 208 -6.76 6.86 -27.87
N GLU A 209 -7.65 6.73 -26.89
CA GLU A 209 -7.33 6.59 -25.47
C GLU A 209 -7.52 5.14 -25.00
N ALA A 210 -6.59 4.65 -24.18
CA ALA A 210 -6.78 3.43 -23.38
C ALA A 210 -7.37 3.80 -22.02
N GLY A 211 -8.21 2.92 -21.48
CA GLY A 211 -8.89 3.13 -20.20
C GLY A 211 -7.92 3.30 -19.01
N LYS A 212 -8.46 3.83 -17.92
CA LYS A 212 -7.78 3.90 -16.62
C LYS A 212 -7.61 2.48 -16.04
N PRO A 213 -6.43 2.09 -15.53
CA PRO A 213 -6.28 0.88 -14.75
C PRO A 213 -7.17 0.85 -13.51
N ASP A 214 -7.63 -0.34 -13.15
CA ASP A 214 -8.29 -0.57 -11.86
C ASP A 214 -7.29 -1.16 -10.86
N HIS A 215 -7.41 -0.81 -9.58
CA HIS A 215 -6.48 -1.22 -8.54
C HIS A 215 -7.22 -1.39 -7.21
N THR A 216 -7.21 -2.62 -6.68
CA THR A 216 -7.91 -2.99 -5.45
C THR A 216 -6.97 -3.69 -4.47
N LYS A 217 -7.32 -3.64 -3.20
CA LYS A 217 -6.58 -4.30 -2.10
C LYS A 217 -7.56 -4.99 -1.18
N ASP A 218 -7.18 -6.17 -0.70
CA ASP A 218 -7.92 -6.92 0.32
C ASP A 218 -6.94 -7.74 1.17
N LEU A 219 -7.45 -8.39 2.20
CA LEU A 219 -6.78 -9.46 2.92
C LEU A 219 -6.82 -10.73 2.08
N ASP A 220 -5.72 -11.49 2.04
CA ASP A 220 -5.64 -12.78 1.35
C ASP A 220 -6.31 -13.86 2.23
N ARG A 221 -7.65 -13.90 2.19
CA ARG A 221 -8.49 -14.76 3.07
C ARG A 221 -8.29 -16.25 2.85
N ASP A 222 -7.68 -16.65 1.73
CA ASP A 222 -7.33 -18.05 1.46
C ASP A 222 -6.20 -18.58 2.37
N LYS A 223 -5.54 -17.71 3.15
CA LYS A 223 -4.33 -18.05 3.93
C LYS A 223 -4.46 -17.95 5.45
N THR A 224 -5.60 -17.50 6.00
CA THR A 224 -5.74 -17.28 7.45
C THR A 224 -7.19 -17.37 7.91
N ASP A 225 -7.40 -17.80 9.17
CA ASP A 225 -8.65 -17.61 9.93
C ASP A 225 -8.85 -16.13 10.31
N ILE A 226 -8.77 -15.23 9.34
CA ILE A 226 -9.23 -13.85 9.52
C ILE A 226 -10.75 -13.91 9.41
N ASP A 227 -11.43 -13.43 10.45
CA ASP A 227 -12.88 -13.40 10.48
C ASP A 227 -13.45 -12.80 9.18
N GLU A 228 -14.44 -13.49 8.60
CA GLU A 228 -15.23 -12.94 7.49
C GLU A 228 -15.91 -11.59 7.84
N HIS A 229 -15.92 -11.25 9.14
CA HIS A 229 -16.74 -10.24 9.81
C HIS A 229 -15.97 -9.25 10.73
N GLY A 230 -14.67 -8.97 10.59
CA GLY A 230 -14.05 -8.10 11.62
C GLY A 230 -12.80 -7.27 11.35
N MET A 231 -12.04 -7.46 10.26
CA MET A 231 -10.76 -6.72 10.05
C MET A 231 -9.94 -6.62 11.36
N SER A 232 -9.94 -7.69 12.15
CA SER A 232 -9.39 -7.68 13.51
C SER A 232 -8.23 -8.64 13.61
N VAL A 233 -7.18 -8.21 14.30
CA VAL A 233 -5.91 -8.94 14.39
C VAL A 233 -5.37 -8.89 15.81
N TYR A 234 -4.50 -9.84 16.16
CA TYR A 234 -3.76 -9.81 17.43
C TYR A 234 -2.28 -9.44 17.20
N LYS A 235 -1.62 -8.87 18.21
CA LYS A 235 -0.18 -8.57 18.16
C LYS A 235 0.60 -9.86 17.93
N GLY A 236 1.56 -9.85 17.00
CA GLY A 236 2.30 -11.03 16.55
C GLY A 236 1.61 -11.82 15.42
N GLN A 237 0.36 -11.51 15.08
CA GLN A 237 -0.33 -12.17 13.96
C GLN A 237 0.32 -11.79 12.63
N ASN A 238 0.50 -12.78 11.76
CA ASN A 238 0.83 -12.54 10.35
C ASN A 238 -0.44 -12.21 9.55
N VAL A 239 -0.48 -11.05 8.90
CA VAL A 239 -1.61 -10.54 8.12
C VAL A 239 -1.26 -10.61 6.64
N PRO A 240 -1.89 -11.51 5.85
CA PRO A 240 -1.62 -11.62 4.42
C PRO A 240 -2.52 -10.67 3.62
N TYR A 241 -1.95 -10.04 2.60
CA TYR A 241 -2.61 -9.07 1.72
C TYR A 241 -2.56 -9.53 0.27
N VAL A 242 -3.59 -9.13 -0.48
CA VAL A 242 -3.65 -9.30 -1.93
C VAL A 242 -3.97 -7.96 -2.60
N LEU A 243 -3.16 -7.58 -3.58
CA LEU A 243 -3.42 -6.46 -4.48
C LEU A 243 -3.80 -7.00 -5.85
N ASN A 244 -4.90 -6.51 -6.42
CA ASN A 244 -5.29 -6.82 -7.78
C ASN A 244 -5.21 -5.55 -8.62
N THR A 245 -4.66 -5.64 -9.83
CA THR A 245 -4.55 -4.49 -10.74
C THR A 245 -4.89 -4.93 -12.15
N THR A 246 -5.88 -4.29 -12.75
CA THR A 246 -6.31 -4.59 -14.12
C THR A 246 -5.81 -3.48 -15.05
N VAL A 247 -4.91 -3.84 -15.96
CA VAL A 247 -4.47 -2.97 -17.05
C VAL A 247 -5.35 -3.25 -18.27
N PRO A 248 -6.11 -2.26 -18.77
CA PRO A 248 -7.09 -2.50 -19.82
C PRO A 248 -6.44 -2.76 -21.18
N ALA A 249 -7.19 -3.40 -22.07
CA ALA A 249 -6.84 -3.51 -23.49
C ALA A 249 -6.58 -2.14 -24.11
N GLY A 250 -5.67 -2.09 -25.09
CA GLY A 250 -5.21 -0.87 -25.76
C GLY A 250 -4.08 -0.15 -25.02
N SER A 251 -3.71 -0.55 -23.81
CA SER A 251 -2.69 0.14 -23.03
C SER A 251 -1.29 0.02 -23.66
N THR A 252 -0.53 1.13 -23.68
CA THR A 252 0.88 1.14 -24.12
C THR A 252 1.74 1.80 -23.05
N LEU A 253 1.78 1.17 -21.87
CA LEU A 253 2.43 1.73 -20.69
C LEU A 253 3.96 1.65 -20.79
N ASN A 254 4.61 2.73 -20.38
CA ASN A 254 6.05 2.80 -20.12
C ASN A 254 6.36 2.91 -18.61
N LYS A 255 5.33 2.90 -17.77
CA LYS A 255 5.41 2.88 -16.31
C LYS A 255 4.30 1.98 -15.76
N ALA A 256 4.64 1.10 -14.83
CA ALA A 256 3.73 0.24 -14.10
C ALA A 256 4.39 -0.14 -12.77
N ASP A 257 4.13 0.68 -11.75
CA ASP A 257 4.73 0.55 -10.43
C ASP A 257 3.65 0.41 -9.34
N TRP A 258 3.81 -0.57 -8.47
CA TRP A 258 3.00 -0.75 -7.26
C TRP A 258 3.78 -0.21 -6.08
N ASN A 259 3.25 0.81 -5.43
CA ASN A 259 3.76 1.37 -4.18
C ASN A 259 2.86 0.89 -3.04
N ASP A 260 3.45 0.56 -1.90
CA ASP A 260 2.71 0.23 -0.69
C ASP A 260 3.47 0.68 0.55
N ILE A 261 2.76 1.22 1.54
CA ILE A 261 3.33 1.66 2.81
C ILE A 261 2.42 1.34 3.98
N MET A 262 3.04 0.90 5.08
CA MET A 262 2.37 0.45 6.28
C MET A 262 2.64 1.40 7.45
N SER A 263 1.66 1.52 8.36
CA SER A 263 1.86 2.15 9.66
C SER A 263 2.79 1.31 10.54
N ALA A 264 3.45 1.93 11.53
CA ALA A 264 4.45 1.27 12.37
C ALA A 264 3.94 0.08 13.22
N GLY A 265 2.62 -0.03 13.40
CA GLY A 265 1.98 -1.21 14.00
C GLY A 265 2.01 -2.47 13.12
N LEU A 266 2.56 -2.39 11.91
CA LEU A 266 2.76 -3.49 10.96
C LEU A 266 4.21 -3.50 10.48
N SER A 267 4.84 -4.67 10.50
CA SER A 267 6.17 -4.92 9.94
C SER A 267 6.05 -5.84 8.74
N MET A 268 6.46 -5.39 7.57
CA MET A 268 6.36 -6.18 6.34
C MET A 268 7.35 -7.35 6.31
N ASN A 269 6.92 -8.50 5.77
CA ASN A 269 7.71 -9.74 5.75
C ASN A 269 8.64 -9.90 4.53
N HIS A 270 8.68 -8.91 3.64
CA HIS A 270 9.50 -8.90 2.42
C HIS A 270 9.25 -10.12 1.50
N ASP A 271 8.02 -10.62 1.48
CA ASP A 271 7.57 -11.83 0.80
C ASP A 271 6.68 -11.53 -0.42
N VAL A 272 6.90 -10.37 -1.05
CA VAL A 272 6.11 -9.92 -2.21
C VAL A 272 6.28 -10.90 -3.38
N THR A 273 5.15 -11.42 -3.84
CA THR A 273 5.03 -12.25 -5.04
C THR A 273 4.11 -11.58 -6.05
N ILE A 274 4.34 -11.82 -7.33
CA ILE A 274 3.55 -11.25 -8.43
C ILE A 274 3.19 -12.33 -9.44
N SER A 275 1.93 -12.35 -9.87
CA SER A 275 1.45 -13.12 -11.02
C SER A 275 0.66 -12.21 -11.94
N ALA A 276 0.65 -12.50 -13.24
CA ALA A 276 -0.11 -11.74 -14.22
C ALA A 276 -0.77 -12.68 -15.22
N VAL A 277 -2.08 -12.52 -15.42
CA VAL A 277 -2.86 -13.33 -16.35
C VAL A 277 -3.68 -12.45 -17.29
N THR A 278 -3.97 -12.98 -18.46
CA THR A 278 -4.94 -12.39 -19.38
C THR A 278 -6.38 -12.71 -18.94
N ALA A 279 -7.37 -12.06 -19.56
CA ALA A 279 -8.80 -12.33 -19.27
C ALA A 279 -9.21 -13.80 -19.49
N ASP A 280 -8.56 -14.51 -20.43
CA ASP A 280 -8.74 -15.94 -20.71
C ASP A 280 -7.89 -16.86 -19.81
N GLY A 281 -7.18 -16.30 -18.82
CA GLY A 281 -6.40 -17.04 -17.82
C GLY A 281 -5.02 -17.49 -18.29
N ALA A 282 -4.53 -17.01 -19.43
CA ALA A 282 -3.18 -17.31 -19.88
C ALA A 282 -2.16 -16.52 -19.05
N ASP A 283 -1.13 -17.21 -18.56
CA ASP A 283 -0.03 -16.59 -17.82
C ASP A 283 0.81 -15.70 -18.74
N LEU A 284 1.12 -14.49 -18.26
CA LEU A 284 2.03 -13.56 -18.93
C LEU A 284 3.49 -14.04 -18.87
N GLY A 285 3.79 -14.98 -17.96
CA GLY A 285 5.11 -15.59 -17.81
C GLY A 285 6.15 -14.62 -17.26
N LEU A 286 5.76 -13.79 -16.27
CA LEU A 286 6.68 -12.91 -15.57
C LEU A 286 7.67 -13.72 -14.72
N THR A 287 8.90 -13.22 -14.65
CA THR A 287 9.99 -13.77 -13.85
C THR A 287 10.63 -12.66 -13.04
N ALA A 288 11.47 -12.99 -12.06
CA ALA A 288 12.20 -11.99 -11.27
C ALA A 288 13.11 -11.06 -12.10
N ALA A 289 13.42 -11.41 -13.36
CA ALA A 289 14.16 -10.55 -14.26
C ALA A 289 13.30 -9.44 -14.91
N ASP A 290 11.96 -9.49 -14.76
CA ASP A 290 11.01 -8.59 -15.42
C ASP A 290 10.56 -7.42 -14.54
N TYR A 291 10.94 -7.43 -13.26
CA TYR A 291 10.59 -6.40 -12.30
C TYR A 291 11.70 -6.22 -11.27
N ALA A 292 11.67 -5.09 -10.57
CA ALA A 292 12.50 -4.83 -9.41
C ALA A 292 11.61 -4.55 -8.21
N ILE A 293 12.02 -5.00 -7.03
CA ILE A 293 11.37 -4.67 -5.76
C ILE A 293 12.36 -3.90 -4.91
N THR A 294 11.97 -2.71 -4.47
CA THR A 294 12.71 -1.89 -3.51
C THR A 294 11.92 -1.86 -2.21
N TYR A 295 12.54 -2.32 -1.12
CA TYR A 295 11.96 -2.26 0.22
C TYR A 295 12.43 -0.99 0.93
N GLY A 296 11.50 -0.26 1.52
CA GLY A 296 11.76 0.74 2.56
C GLY A 296 11.42 0.17 3.94
N ASP A 297 11.59 0.96 5.00
CA ASP A 297 11.47 0.49 6.39
C ASP A 297 10.12 -0.20 6.69
N ASN A 298 9.01 0.32 6.16
CA ASN A 298 7.66 -0.23 6.35
C ASN A 298 6.85 -0.27 5.04
N GLY A 299 7.49 -0.49 3.89
CA GLY A 299 6.79 -0.46 2.60
C GLY A 299 7.65 -0.91 1.43
N PHE A 300 7.05 -1.05 0.25
CA PHE A 300 7.77 -1.47 -0.95
C PHE A 300 7.33 -0.69 -2.18
N VAL A 301 8.21 -0.67 -3.17
CA VAL A 301 7.87 -0.36 -4.56
C VAL A 301 8.26 -1.55 -5.44
N LEU A 302 7.30 -2.10 -6.16
CA LEU A 302 7.53 -3.07 -7.23
C LEU A 302 7.35 -2.36 -8.58
N SER A 303 8.36 -2.39 -9.43
CA SER A 303 8.35 -1.74 -10.76
C SER A 303 8.60 -2.74 -11.87
N LEU A 304 7.77 -2.77 -12.90
CA LEU A 304 8.12 -3.49 -14.13
C LEU A 304 9.29 -2.78 -14.81
N ASN A 305 10.32 -3.53 -15.19
CA ASN A 305 11.42 -3.00 -15.99
C ASN A 305 11.10 -3.12 -17.50
N ALA A 306 12.07 -2.81 -18.35
CA ALA A 306 11.89 -2.84 -19.80
C ALA A 306 11.37 -4.21 -20.33
N SER A 307 11.84 -5.34 -19.80
CA SER A 307 11.37 -6.66 -20.25
C SER A 307 9.96 -6.98 -19.75
N GLY A 308 9.63 -6.63 -18.50
CA GLY A 308 8.28 -6.75 -17.97
C GLY A 308 7.26 -5.89 -18.70
N LEU A 309 7.60 -4.62 -18.98
CA LEU A 309 6.78 -3.71 -19.78
C LEU A 309 6.60 -4.23 -21.21
N THR A 310 7.62 -4.87 -21.78
CA THR A 310 7.54 -5.51 -23.11
C THR A 310 6.54 -6.66 -23.12
N LYS A 311 6.59 -7.55 -22.13
CA LYS A 311 5.60 -8.64 -21.99
C LYS A 311 4.19 -8.09 -21.83
N LEU A 312 4.01 -7.08 -20.98
CA LEU A 312 2.73 -6.40 -20.80
C LEU A 312 2.22 -5.81 -22.12
N ALA A 313 3.06 -5.10 -22.86
CA ALA A 313 2.69 -4.48 -24.13
C ALA A 313 2.34 -5.50 -25.22
N GLN A 314 3.01 -6.65 -25.27
CA GLN A 314 2.69 -7.74 -26.22
C GLN A 314 1.27 -8.27 -26.08
N VAL A 315 0.65 -8.09 -24.91
CA VAL A 315 -0.75 -8.46 -24.67
C VAL A 315 -1.67 -7.25 -24.76
N THR A 316 -1.33 -6.17 -24.05
CA THR A 316 -2.22 -5.02 -23.86
C THR A 316 -2.26 -4.06 -25.04
N ALA A 317 -1.15 -3.87 -25.76
CA ALA A 317 -1.12 -2.90 -26.84
C ALA A 317 -2.10 -3.29 -27.97
N PRO A 318 -2.56 -2.31 -28.76
CA PRO A 318 -3.39 -2.59 -29.92
C PRO A 318 -2.72 -3.53 -30.93
N THR A 319 -3.52 -4.24 -31.73
CA THR A 319 -3.04 -5.18 -32.75
C THR A 319 -2.30 -4.49 -33.90
N ASP A 320 -2.70 -3.27 -34.22
CA ASP A 320 -2.07 -2.38 -35.19
C ASP A 320 -1.03 -1.45 -34.56
N ALA A 321 -0.65 -1.67 -33.30
CA ALA A 321 0.33 -0.85 -32.62
C ALA A 321 1.73 -1.01 -33.25
N ASN A 322 2.44 0.11 -33.34
CA ASN A 322 3.87 0.16 -33.61
C ASN A 322 4.56 0.83 -32.41
N PHE A 323 4.22 0.36 -31.21
CA PHE A 323 4.64 0.96 -29.95
C PHE A 323 6.05 0.50 -29.57
N LYS A 324 6.93 1.44 -29.25
CA LYS A 324 8.26 1.15 -28.71
C LYS A 324 8.25 1.32 -27.19
N VAL A 325 8.53 0.23 -26.47
CA VAL A 325 8.63 0.26 -25.02
C VAL A 325 9.89 1.03 -24.65
N LEU A 326 9.73 2.12 -23.89
CA LEU A 326 10.80 3.05 -23.52
C LEU A 326 11.58 3.57 -24.74
N GLY A 327 10.93 3.71 -25.90
CA GLY A 327 11.57 4.13 -27.15
C GLY A 327 12.47 3.09 -27.81
N ALA A 328 12.60 1.90 -27.22
CA ALA A 328 13.50 0.86 -27.71
C ALA A 328 12.86 -0.01 -28.82
N ASP A 329 13.71 -0.46 -29.74
CA ASP A 329 13.34 -1.44 -30.76
C ASP A 329 13.45 -2.89 -30.25
N PRO A 330 12.69 -3.84 -30.84
CA PRO A 330 11.71 -3.63 -31.89
C PRO A 330 10.38 -3.07 -31.36
N ALA A 331 9.63 -2.39 -32.22
CA ALA A 331 8.26 -2.04 -31.92
C ALA A 331 7.38 -3.29 -31.70
N ILE A 332 6.37 -3.14 -30.84
CA ILE A 332 5.46 -4.19 -30.41
C ILE A 332 4.11 -4.05 -31.11
N GLN A 333 3.64 -5.17 -31.67
CA GLN A 333 2.24 -5.41 -32.02
C GLN A 333 1.62 -6.21 -30.87
N GLY A 334 0.61 -5.63 -30.22
CA GLY A 334 -0.03 -6.29 -29.09
C GLY A 334 -1.21 -7.17 -29.51
N GLN A 335 -1.90 -7.74 -28.53
CA GLN A 335 -3.09 -8.58 -28.75
C GLN A 335 -4.40 -7.85 -28.43
N ASN A 336 -4.31 -6.61 -27.97
CA ASN A 336 -5.42 -5.79 -27.51
C ASN A 336 -6.30 -6.49 -26.46
N LYS A 337 -5.65 -7.11 -25.45
CA LYS A 337 -6.32 -7.80 -24.34
C LYS A 337 -5.97 -7.15 -23.01
N GLU A 338 -6.86 -7.20 -22.04
CA GLU A 338 -6.53 -6.80 -20.66
C GLU A 338 -5.58 -7.78 -19.99
N VAL A 339 -4.83 -7.28 -19.00
CA VAL A 339 -3.97 -8.08 -18.11
C VAL A 339 -4.34 -7.77 -16.67
N ARG A 340 -4.48 -8.81 -15.86
CA ARG A 340 -4.76 -8.74 -14.42
C ARG A 340 -3.53 -9.19 -13.66
N PHE A 341 -2.96 -8.28 -12.89
CA PHE A 341 -1.88 -8.55 -11.95
C PHE A 341 -2.47 -8.88 -10.59
N THR A 342 -1.87 -9.85 -9.91
CA THR A 342 -2.13 -10.15 -8.50
C THR A 342 -0.80 -10.14 -7.77
N LEU A 343 -0.65 -9.25 -6.80
CA LEU A 343 0.47 -9.26 -5.87
C LEU A 343 -0.01 -9.83 -4.53
N ARG A 344 0.81 -10.68 -3.91
CA ARG A 344 0.57 -11.20 -2.56
C ARG A 344 1.79 -10.97 -1.69
N TYR A 345 1.57 -10.56 -0.45
CA TYR A 345 2.60 -10.32 0.55
C TYR A 345 1.97 -10.37 1.94
N SER A 346 2.76 -10.25 3.00
CA SER A 346 2.27 -10.23 4.37
C SER A 346 3.02 -9.28 5.28
N ALA A 347 2.42 -8.98 6.44
CA ALA A 347 3.02 -8.18 7.49
C ALA A 347 2.64 -8.73 8.88
N ASN A 348 3.59 -8.72 9.80
CA ASN A 348 3.32 -9.05 11.20
C ASN A 348 2.82 -7.83 11.96
N VAL A 349 1.82 -8.01 12.81
CA VAL A 349 1.38 -6.98 13.76
C VAL A 349 2.44 -6.81 14.85
N THR A 350 2.95 -5.60 15.02
CA THR A 350 4.04 -5.30 15.97
C THR A 350 3.48 -4.88 17.34
N GLU A 351 4.35 -4.72 18.33
CA GLU A 351 4.03 -4.12 19.62
C GLU A 351 3.53 -2.69 19.55
N GLN A 352 3.89 -1.97 18.49
CA GLN A 352 3.50 -0.58 18.27
C GLN A 352 2.03 -0.46 17.85
N ALA A 353 1.35 -1.58 17.61
CA ALA A 353 -0.09 -1.61 17.45
C ALA A 353 -0.79 -1.17 18.74
N ILE A 354 -1.54 -0.07 18.64
CA ILE A 354 -2.35 0.47 19.74
C ILE A 354 -3.79 -0.02 19.58
N ILE A 355 -4.47 -0.29 20.69
CA ILE A 355 -5.87 -0.73 20.70
C ILE A 355 -6.74 0.28 19.98
N ASN A 356 -7.61 -0.20 19.11
CA ASN A 356 -8.52 0.57 18.25
C ASN A 356 -7.83 1.51 17.24
N ASP A 357 -6.52 1.71 17.31
CA ASP A 357 -5.81 2.54 16.34
C ASP A 357 -5.73 1.84 14.99
N ALA A 358 -5.73 2.65 13.93
CA ALA A 358 -5.69 2.17 12.57
C ALA A 358 -4.34 1.53 12.23
N LEU A 359 -4.32 0.23 11.95
CA LEU A 359 -3.18 -0.42 11.30
C LEU A 359 -3.34 -0.28 9.79
N ASN A 360 -2.77 0.78 9.25
CA ASN A 360 -2.95 1.16 7.85
C ASN A 360 -1.92 0.47 6.97
N ASN A 361 -2.39 0.10 5.78
CA ASN A 361 -1.58 -0.48 4.73
C ASN A 361 -2.10 0.11 3.40
N GLN A 362 -1.40 1.12 2.86
CA GLN A 362 -1.91 1.97 1.77
C GLN A 362 -1.12 1.74 0.49
N SER A 363 -1.82 1.32 -0.57
CA SER A 363 -1.20 1.03 -1.87
C SER A 363 -1.65 2.01 -2.94
N THR A 364 -0.76 2.28 -3.90
CA THR A 364 -1.06 3.03 -5.11
C THR A 364 -0.38 2.39 -6.31
N PHE A 365 -1.03 2.45 -7.46
CA PHE A 365 -0.49 2.04 -8.75
C PHE A 365 -0.18 3.27 -9.61
N HIS A 366 1.09 3.41 -9.97
CA HIS A 366 1.62 4.50 -10.78
C HIS A 366 1.86 4.00 -12.21
N TYR A 367 1.27 4.68 -13.18
CA TYR A 367 1.26 4.21 -14.56
C TYR A 367 1.28 5.36 -15.56
N GLY A 368 1.61 5.07 -16.81
CA GLY A 368 1.44 6.01 -17.92
C GLY A 368 2.29 5.70 -19.14
N ASN A 369 2.16 6.51 -20.19
CA ASN A 369 2.97 6.38 -21.40
C ASN A 369 4.38 6.99 -21.27
N ASN A 370 4.61 7.82 -20.26
CA ASN A 370 5.92 8.37 -19.95
C ASN A 370 6.53 7.55 -18.78
N PRO A 371 7.83 7.25 -18.78
CA PRO A 371 8.48 6.65 -17.61
C PRO A 371 8.32 7.51 -16.35
N GLY A 372 8.24 8.83 -16.52
CA GLY A 372 7.98 9.80 -15.46
C GLY A 372 9.09 9.84 -14.40
N TYR A 373 8.70 10.21 -13.19
CA TYR A 373 9.58 10.21 -12.02
C TYR A 373 9.76 8.79 -11.46
N THR A 374 10.82 8.57 -10.67
CA THR A 374 11.04 7.31 -9.95
C THR A 374 10.10 7.20 -8.74
N THR A 375 9.28 6.17 -8.72
CA THR A 375 8.36 5.89 -7.61
C THR A 375 9.16 5.46 -6.37
N GLU A 376 8.85 6.03 -5.22
CA GLU A 376 9.47 5.72 -3.92
C GLU A 376 8.38 5.50 -2.86
N PRO A 377 8.66 4.76 -1.77
CA PRO A 377 7.73 4.58 -0.67
C PRO A 377 7.16 5.92 -0.17
N GLY A 378 5.86 5.95 0.12
CA GLY A 378 5.14 7.15 0.56
C GLY A 378 4.57 8.02 -0.56
N ASP A 379 4.88 7.75 -1.84
CA ASP A 379 4.25 8.46 -2.97
C ASP A 379 2.73 8.23 -2.98
N ASN A 380 1.97 9.33 -2.86
CA ASN A 380 0.52 9.38 -2.82
C ASN A 380 -0.13 8.60 -1.65
N ASN A 381 0.63 8.30 -0.59
CA ASN A 381 0.15 7.55 0.58
C ASN A 381 0.37 8.37 1.88
N PRO A 382 -0.65 9.12 2.35
CA PRO A 382 -0.52 9.98 3.53
C PRO A 382 -0.45 9.15 4.82
N PRO A 383 0.65 9.23 5.60
CA PRO A 383 0.86 8.38 6.75
C PRO A 383 0.00 8.84 7.93
N THR A 384 -0.25 7.89 8.84
CA THR A 384 -0.87 8.16 10.13
C THR A 384 0.15 8.71 11.12
N THR A 385 -0.23 9.73 11.87
CA THR A 385 0.61 10.35 12.90
C THR A 385 -0.21 10.82 14.09
N LYS A 386 0.45 10.98 15.24
CA LYS A 386 -0.12 11.61 16.44
C LYS A 386 0.45 13.01 16.64
N PRO A 387 -0.33 13.96 17.18
CA PRO A 387 0.17 15.31 17.44
C PRO A 387 1.25 15.31 18.53
N LYS A 388 2.23 16.21 18.38
CA LYS A 388 3.21 16.55 19.41
C LYS A 388 2.85 17.91 19.97
N ASN A 389 2.70 18.03 21.29
CA ASN A 389 2.26 19.28 21.94
C ASN A 389 0.96 19.86 21.34
N LYS A 390 -0.01 19.00 21.02
CA LYS A 390 -1.29 19.36 20.39
C LYS A 390 -1.13 19.98 18.99
N GLN A 391 -0.05 19.66 18.30
CA GLN A 391 0.29 20.20 16.98
C GLN A 391 0.82 19.13 16.04
N ILE A 392 0.52 19.27 14.76
CA ILE A 392 1.19 18.55 13.66
C ILE A 392 1.79 19.61 12.74
N GLU A 393 3.11 19.58 12.59
CA GLU A 393 3.83 20.46 11.69
C GLU A 393 3.88 19.87 10.28
N VAL A 394 3.80 20.73 9.27
CA VAL A 394 3.85 20.37 7.86
C VAL A 394 4.97 21.17 7.19
N GLU A 395 5.88 20.48 6.52
CA GLU A 395 6.90 21.08 5.65
C GLU A 395 6.63 20.68 4.21
N LYS A 396 6.57 21.65 3.29
CA LYS A 396 6.28 21.41 1.88
C LYS A 396 7.42 21.84 0.98
N SER A 397 7.81 20.95 0.06
CA SER A 397 8.77 21.25 -1.00
C SER A 397 8.44 20.54 -2.31
N PHE A 398 9.29 20.73 -3.32
CA PHE A 398 9.13 20.20 -4.68
C PHE A 398 10.45 19.63 -5.19
N THR A 399 10.36 18.65 -6.08
CA THR A 399 11.52 18.07 -6.78
C THR A 399 11.13 17.63 -8.19
N ASN A 400 12.12 17.67 -9.10
CA ASN A 400 12.03 17.07 -10.43
C ASN A 400 12.76 15.71 -10.51
N GLY A 401 13.35 15.25 -9.41
CA GLY A 401 14.16 14.04 -9.33
C GLY A 401 13.76 13.13 -8.16
N PRO A 402 14.56 12.11 -7.84
CA PRO A 402 14.33 11.25 -6.67
C PRO A 402 14.47 12.03 -5.36
N LEU A 403 13.88 11.54 -4.28
CA LEU A 403 13.93 12.20 -2.95
C LEU A 403 15.35 12.31 -2.40
N SER A 404 16.20 11.33 -2.71
CA SER A 404 17.62 11.31 -2.32
C SER A 404 18.46 12.41 -3.00
N SER A 405 17.93 13.08 -4.03
CA SER A 405 18.65 14.19 -4.66
C SER A 405 18.57 15.45 -3.79
N SER A 406 19.71 16.12 -3.59
CA SER A 406 19.78 17.43 -2.93
C SER A 406 19.12 18.56 -3.74
N ALA A 407 18.55 18.25 -4.90
CA ALA A 407 18.00 19.20 -5.86
C ALA A 407 16.51 19.47 -5.63
N LYS A 408 16.14 19.97 -4.45
CA LYS A 408 14.83 20.62 -4.25
C LYS A 408 14.69 21.72 -5.31
N THR A 409 13.55 21.78 -5.98
CA THR A 409 13.26 22.83 -6.97
C THR A 409 12.63 24.03 -6.28
N THR A 410 12.68 25.18 -6.95
CA THR A 410 11.92 26.35 -6.51
C THR A 410 10.43 26.06 -6.56
N TRP A 411 9.70 26.66 -5.62
CA TRP A 411 8.25 26.61 -5.60
C TRP A 411 7.66 27.02 -6.97
N PRO A 412 6.77 26.22 -7.58
CA PRO A 412 6.19 26.56 -8.88
C PRO A 412 5.44 27.90 -8.84
N THR A 413 5.70 28.78 -9.81
CA THR A 413 5.14 30.14 -9.84
C THR A 413 3.61 30.13 -9.75
N GLY A 414 3.06 30.91 -8.82
CA GLY A 414 1.61 31.10 -8.65
C GLY A 414 0.86 29.90 -8.07
N LEU A 415 1.57 28.85 -7.66
CA LEU A 415 0.94 27.66 -7.08
C LEU A 415 0.68 27.84 -5.59
N SER A 416 -0.54 27.54 -5.14
CA SER A 416 -0.89 27.40 -3.73
C SER A 416 -1.27 25.94 -3.46
N ILE A 417 -0.77 25.38 -2.37
CA ILE A 417 -1.02 23.99 -1.99
C ILE A 417 -1.96 23.98 -0.79
N HIS A 418 -3.07 23.25 -0.91
CA HIS A 418 -4.08 23.13 0.12
C HIS A 418 -4.00 21.75 0.77
N PHE A 419 -3.96 21.72 2.09
CA PHE A 419 -3.98 20.50 2.89
C PHE A 419 -5.22 20.46 3.76
N THR A 420 -5.81 19.27 3.86
CA THR A 420 -6.85 18.95 4.84
C THR A 420 -6.24 18.07 5.93
N LEU A 421 -6.72 18.26 7.17
CA LEU A 421 -6.41 17.36 8.26
C LEU A 421 -7.55 16.36 8.40
N GLN A 422 -7.24 15.07 8.39
CA GLN A 422 -8.19 14.01 8.68
C GLN A 422 -7.93 13.42 10.07
N VAL A 423 -8.99 13.08 10.78
CA VAL A 423 -8.94 12.37 12.06
C VAL A 423 -9.53 10.97 11.90
N TYR A 424 -8.91 10.00 12.54
CA TYR A 424 -9.42 8.65 12.60
C TYR A 424 -10.39 8.48 13.77
N ASP A 425 -11.57 7.94 13.49
CA ASP A 425 -12.53 7.50 14.50
C ASP A 425 -12.84 6.00 14.32
N PRO A 426 -12.41 5.14 15.27
CA PRO A 426 -12.65 3.71 15.21
C PRO A 426 -14.15 3.34 15.24
N ALA A 427 -15.02 4.19 15.80
CA ALA A 427 -16.46 3.93 15.80
C ALA A 427 -17.08 4.12 14.39
N SER A 428 -16.50 5.01 13.58
CA SER A 428 -16.92 5.27 12.20
C SER A 428 -16.25 4.34 11.17
N ALA A 429 -15.10 3.77 11.54
CA ALA A 429 -14.46 2.70 10.80
C ALA A 429 -15.31 1.44 10.98
N GLY A 430 -16.22 1.17 10.04
CA GLY A 430 -17.25 0.14 10.22
C GLY A 430 -16.67 -1.19 10.67
N ALA A 431 -17.43 -1.89 11.51
CA ALA A 431 -17.01 -3.18 12.09
C ALA A 431 -17.02 -4.34 11.06
N ASN A 432 -17.52 -4.11 9.84
CA ASN A 432 -17.85 -5.17 8.87
C ASN A 432 -17.76 -4.70 7.40
N GLY A 433 -16.97 -5.40 6.59
CA GLY A 433 -17.13 -5.46 5.13
C GLY A 433 -16.65 -4.27 4.28
N ALA A 434 -16.60 -4.49 2.96
CA ALA A 434 -16.09 -3.55 1.95
C ALA A 434 -16.88 -2.22 1.83
N ASP A 435 -18.06 -2.13 2.44
CA ASP A 435 -18.92 -0.93 2.45
C ASP A 435 -18.79 -0.06 3.72
N ALA A 436 -18.05 -0.53 4.73
CA ALA A 436 -17.71 0.29 5.90
C ALA A 436 -16.91 1.54 5.51
N GLY A 437 -17.15 2.66 6.20
CA GLY A 437 -16.25 3.81 6.14
C GLY A 437 -14.83 3.42 6.59
N ASN A 438 -13.80 4.06 6.04
CA ASN A 438 -12.40 3.80 6.39
C ASN A 438 -11.98 4.41 7.75
N GLY A 439 -12.92 5.02 8.48
CA GLY A 439 -12.66 5.69 9.76
C GLY A 439 -12.10 7.09 9.67
N TRP A 440 -11.69 7.54 8.48
CA TRP A 440 -11.06 8.83 8.29
C TRP A 440 -12.08 9.88 7.89
N THR A 441 -12.10 11.01 8.60
CA THR A 441 -12.99 12.13 8.32
C THR A 441 -12.22 13.44 8.38
N ASP A 442 -12.58 14.39 7.51
CA ASP A 442 -12.01 15.73 7.53
C ASP A 442 -12.35 16.44 8.85
N VAL A 443 -11.35 17.06 9.47
CA VAL A 443 -11.56 17.85 10.68
C VAL A 443 -12.06 19.23 10.28
N ALA A 444 -13.32 19.51 10.57
CA ALA A 444 -13.96 20.77 10.22
C ALA A 444 -13.14 21.99 10.70
N GLY A 445 -12.87 22.92 9.79
CA GLY A 445 -12.12 24.14 10.07
C GLY A 445 -10.60 23.95 10.27
N LYS A 446 -10.06 22.77 9.97
CA LYS A 446 -8.60 22.50 9.97
C LYS A 446 -8.12 22.31 8.53
N GLU A 447 -7.87 23.43 7.86
CA GLU A 447 -7.23 23.49 6.56
C GLU A 447 -5.91 24.28 6.67
N LEU A 448 -4.94 23.95 5.83
CA LEU A 448 -3.67 24.65 5.74
C LEU A 448 -3.39 24.98 4.27
N THR A 449 -3.02 26.22 4.00
CA THR A 449 -2.55 26.64 2.67
C THR A 449 -1.11 27.08 2.77
N LEU A 450 -0.25 26.52 1.92
CA LEU A 450 1.15 26.86 1.80
C LEU A 450 1.43 27.41 0.40
N ASP A 451 2.40 28.31 0.30
CA ASP A 451 2.82 28.97 -0.94
C ASP A 451 4.34 29.24 -0.95
N ALA A 452 4.82 29.91 -1.99
CA ALA A 452 6.25 30.23 -2.15
C ALA A 452 6.86 31.06 -1.00
N THR A 453 6.03 31.77 -0.23
CA THR A 453 6.45 32.59 0.92
C THR A 453 6.24 31.90 2.26
N HIS A 454 5.34 30.91 2.32
CA HIS A 454 5.05 30.10 3.50
C HIS A 454 5.15 28.62 3.14
N THR A 455 6.36 28.05 3.23
CA THR A 455 6.64 26.65 2.87
C THR A 455 6.46 25.68 4.04
N THR A 456 6.18 26.19 5.24
CA THR A 456 5.88 25.41 6.44
C THR A 456 4.62 25.96 7.12
N GLY A 457 3.93 25.10 7.85
CA GLY A 457 2.75 25.47 8.61
C GLY A 457 2.39 24.40 9.62
N SER A 458 1.29 24.56 10.34
CA SER A 458 0.89 23.59 11.35
C SER A 458 -0.59 23.58 11.65
N PHE A 459 -1.10 22.39 11.95
CA PHE A 459 -2.40 22.21 12.57
C PHE A 459 -2.23 22.21 14.08
N THR A 460 -2.95 23.08 14.80
CA THR A 460 -2.82 23.25 16.27
C THR A 460 -4.12 22.91 17.00
N GLY A 461 -4.07 22.79 18.32
CA GLY A 461 -5.25 22.50 19.16
C GLY A 461 -5.79 21.09 18.96
N LEU A 462 -4.90 20.15 18.65
CA LEU A 462 -5.22 18.76 18.40
C LEU A 462 -5.23 17.94 19.70
N ASP A 463 -5.84 16.76 19.64
CA ASP A 463 -5.83 15.80 20.73
C ASP A 463 -4.64 14.84 20.55
N ASN A 464 -3.71 14.82 21.51
CA ASN A 464 -2.51 13.99 21.39
C ASN A 464 -2.81 12.48 21.37
N ASP A 465 -3.99 12.08 21.85
CA ASP A 465 -4.36 10.66 21.93
C ASP A 465 -4.99 10.14 20.63
N LYS A 466 -5.39 11.04 19.73
CA LYS A 466 -6.03 10.70 18.45
C LYS A 466 -5.04 10.56 17.30
N ASN A 467 -5.41 9.74 16.34
CA ASN A 467 -4.67 9.58 15.09
C ASN A 467 -5.17 10.54 14.02
N TYR A 468 -4.21 11.13 13.31
CA TYR A 468 -4.46 12.06 12.23
C TYR A 468 -3.66 11.67 10.98
N ARG A 469 -4.08 12.19 9.83
CA ARG A 469 -3.25 12.24 8.62
C ARG A 469 -3.45 13.57 7.90
N VAL A 470 -2.38 14.08 7.32
CA VAL A 470 -2.40 15.30 6.50
C VAL A 470 -2.54 14.87 5.05
N VAL A 471 -3.56 15.37 4.37
CA VAL A 471 -3.85 15.02 2.97
C VAL A 471 -3.71 16.26 2.10
N GLU A 472 -2.81 16.20 1.13
CA GLU A 472 -2.71 17.23 0.10
C GLU A 472 -3.89 17.13 -0.87
N THR A 473 -4.54 18.25 -1.12
CA THR A 473 -5.55 18.37 -2.18
C THR A 473 -4.85 18.18 -3.51
N VAL A 474 -5.40 17.30 -4.35
CA VAL A 474 -4.77 16.88 -5.60
C VAL A 474 -4.37 18.08 -6.48
N VAL A 475 -3.08 18.15 -6.81
CA VAL A 475 -2.52 19.15 -7.72
C VAL A 475 -2.17 18.52 -9.05
N ASP A 476 -2.72 19.04 -10.15
CA ASP A 476 -2.42 18.53 -11.48
C ASP A 476 -0.93 18.69 -11.81
N GLY A 477 -0.34 17.66 -12.42
CA GLY A 477 1.09 17.62 -12.75
C GLY A 477 2.02 17.29 -11.58
N TRP A 478 1.50 16.93 -10.40
CA TRP A 478 2.30 16.62 -9.21
C TRP A 478 1.79 15.39 -8.48
N VAL A 479 2.71 14.67 -7.84
CA VAL A 479 2.39 13.59 -6.88
C VAL A 479 3.11 13.89 -5.56
N PRO A 480 2.39 13.97 -4.42
CA PRO A 480 3.03 14.17 -3.12
C PRO A 480 3.70 12.89 -2.64
N ASN A 481 4.93 12.99 -2.16
CA ASN A 481 5.55 11.99 -1.29
C ASN A 481 5.41 12.45 0.16
N TYR A 482 5.01 11.55 1.05
CA TYR A 482 4.85 11.85 2.47
C TYR A 482 5.90 11.11 3.30
N GLN A 483 6.54 11.84 4.21
CA GLN A 483 7.53 11.33 5.17
C GLN A 483 7.19 11.81 6.58
N LEU A 484 7.50 11.00 7.59
CA LEU A 484 7.37 11.37 9.00
C LEU A 484 8.76 11.56 9.63
N GLU A 485 8.98 12.74 10.20
CA GLU A 485 10.21 13.11 10.91
C GLU A 485 9.86 13.67 12.30
N ASP A 486 10.01 12.89 13.37
CA ASP A 486 9.77 13.34 14.77
C ASP A 486 8.40 14.06 15.00
N GLY A 487 7.33 13.56 14.37
CA GLY A 487 5.97 14.12 14.46
C GLY A 487 5.68 15.26 13.47
N LYS A 488 6.66 15.70 12.68
CA LYS A 488 6.51 16.58 11.52
C LYS A 488 6.20 15.75 10.27
N VAL A 489 5.23 16.20 9.48
CA VAL A 489 4.91 15.63 8.17
C VAL A 489 5.68 16.41 7.11
N VAL A 490 6.64 15.76 6.46
CA VAL A 490 7.39 16.33 5.34
C VAL A 490 6.76 15.85 4.04
N ILE A 491 6.34 16.79 3.20
CA ILE A 491 5.68 16.54 1.93
C ILE A 491 6.55 17.08 0.80
N VAL A 492 6.92 16.21 -0.14
CA VAL A 492 7.72 16.58 -1.31
C VAL A 492 6.95 16.23 -2.57
N ASN A 493 6.53 17.24 -3.33
CA ASN A 493 5.85 16.97 -4.60
C ASN A 493 6.86 16.67 -5.70
N LYS A 494 6.66 15.53 -6.34
CA LYS A 494 7.40 15.11 -7.53
C LYS A 494 6.62 15.51 -8.77
N LYS A 495 7.32 16.10 -9.75
CA LYS A 495 6.69 16.44 -11.04
C LYS A 495 6.19 15.16 -11.71
N ASN A 496 4.91 15.12 -12.01
CA ASN A 496 4.24 13.99 -12.64
C ASN A 496 3.68 14.40 -14.00
N VAL A 497 4.16 13.75 -15.05
CA VAL A 497 3.70 13.98 -16.44
C VAL A 497 2.71 12.92 -16.91
N ASN A 498 2.43 11.93 -16.06
CA ASN A 498 1.48 10.86 -16.32
C ASN A 498 0.12 11.16 -15.68
N PRO A 499 -0.90 10.32 -15.95
CA PRO A 499 -2.09 10.28 -15.11
C PRO A 499 -1.78 10.22 -13.61
N LYS A 500 -2.78 10.61 -12.82
CA LYS A 500 -2.71 10.49 -11.36
C LYS A 500 -2.62 9.01 -10.98
N PRO A 501 -1.81 8.64 -9.96
CA PRO A 501 -1.80 7.28 -9.44
C PRO A 501 -3.20 6.85 -9.00
N VAL A 502 -3.52 5.57 -9.17
CA VAL A 502 -4.78 4.99 -8.70
C VAL A 502 -4.53 4.24 -7.40
N GLY A 503 -5.35 4.48 -6.38
CA GLY A 503 -5.32 3.78 -5.10
C GLY A 503 -6.62 3.00 -4.87
N PRO A 504 -6.59 1.92 -4.07
CA PRO A 504 -7.79 1.20 -3.69
C PRO A 504 -8.60 2.05 -2.68
N LYS A 505 -9.83 1.61 -2.40
CA LYS A 505 -10.53 2.10 -1.20
C LYS A 505 -9.74 1.68 0.04
N ASP A 506 -9.45 2.62 0.93
CA ASP A 506 -8.79 2.33 2.20
C ASP A 506 -9.60 1.30 3.02
N PHE A 507 -8.92 0.31 3.57
CA PHE A 507 -9.42 -0.50 4.68
C PHE A 507 -8.32 -0.62 5.75
N THR A 508 -8.73 -0.95 6.96
CA THR A 508 -7.85 -0.87 8.13
C THR A 508 -8.09 -2.07 9.03
N VAL A 509 -7.01 -2.74 9.42
CA VAL A 509 -7.05 -3.77 10.46
C VAL A 509 -6.79 -3.17 11.84
N ARG A 510 -7.28 -3.81 12.90
CA ARG A 510 -7.23 -3.27 14.28
C ARG A 510 -6.97 -4.35 15.31
N THR A 511 -6.41 -3.94 16.45
CA THR A 511 -6.34 -4.76 17.66
C THR A 511 -7.29 -4.25 18.73
N PHE A 512 -7.73 -5.13 19.63
CA PHE A 512 -8.64 -4.85 20.73
C PHE A 512 -8.06 -5.31 22.07
N GLY A 513 -8.80 -5.09 23.15
CA GLY A 513 -8.38 -5.51 24.49
C GLY A 513 -9.48 -5.41 25.54
N LYS A 514 -9.15 -5.78 26.77
CA LYS A 514 -10.05 -5.74 27.93
C LYS A 514 -9.29 -5.41 29.21
N LYS A 515 -9.88 -4.55 30.06
CA LYS A 515 -9.38 -4.22 31.39
C LYS A 515 -10.13 -4.99 32.46
N PHE A 516 -9.42 -5.36 33.53
CA PHE A 516 -9.98 -6.08 34.67
C PHE A 516 -9.55 -5.45 36.00
N VAL A 517 -10.41 -5.57 37.00
CA VAL A 517 -10.07 -5.27 38.40
C VAL A 517 -10.47 -6.42 39.31
N LYS A 518 -9.48 -7.00 39.96
CA LYS A 518 -9.61 -8.04 40.97
C LYS A 518 -10.04 -7.44 42.30
N THR A 519 -11.16 -7.94 42.83
CA THR A 519 -11.76 -7.47 44.10
C THR A 519 -12.17 -8.63 45.00
N SER A 520 -12.44 -8.33 46.26
CA SER A 520 -13.23 -9.18 47.15
C SER A 520 -14.72 -9.08 46.81
N GLU A 521 -15.59 -9.72 47.62
CA GLU A 521 -17.04 -9.50 47.58
C GLU A 521 -17.43 -8.03 47.82
N ASP A 522 -16.64 -7.30 48.62
CA ASP A 522 -16.67 -5.83 48.69
C ASP A 522 -15.79 -5.23 47.57
N GLU A 523 -16.39 -4.36 46.77
CA GLU A 523 -15.75 -3.68 45.62
C GLU A 523 -14.65 -2.71 46.02
N ASN A 524 -14.65 -2.22 47.26
CA ASN A 524 -13.62 -1.31 47.78
C ASN A 524 -12.32 -2.04 48.12
N THR A 525 -12.40 -3.36 48.33
CA THR A 525 -11.24 -4.19 48.64
C THR A 525 -10.69 -4.80 47.36
N ARG A 526 -9.65 -4.19 46.81
CA ARG A 526 -8.94 -4.66 45.60
C ARG A 526 -7.80 -5.61 45.96
N LEU A 527 -7.61 -6.67 45.17
CA LEU A 527 -6.72 -7.78 45.54
C LEU A 527 -5.54 -7.88 44.58
N ALA A 528 -4.33 -7.92 45.13
CA ALA A 528 -3.09 -8.08 44.38
C ALA A 528 -2.70 -9.55 44.20
N ASP A 529 -1.80 -9.80 43.26
CA ASP A 529 -1.12 -11.09 43.00
C ASP A 529 -2.04 -12.29 42.65
N ALA A 530 -3.30 -12.05 42.28
CA ALA A 530 -4.08 -13.02 41.52
C ALA A 530 -3.41 -13.22 40.15
N ARG A 531 -3.33 -14.47 39.68
CA ARG A 531 -2.74 -14.79 38.37
C ARG A 531 -3.74 -15.44 37.46
N PHE A 532 -3.64 -15.08 36.18
CA PHE A 532 -4.55 -15.55 35.16
C PHE A 532 -3.81 -15.91 33.87
N VAL A 533 -4.35 -16.90 33.18
CA VAL A 533 -4.04 -17.21 31.77
C VAL A 533 -5.28 -16.98 30.91
N VAL A 534 -5.06 -16.65 29.64
CA VAL A 534 -6.13 -16.44 28.66
C VAL A 534 -6.20 -17.63 27.71
N LYS A 535 -7.40 -18.15 27.47
CA LYS A 535 -7.67 -19.20 26.48
C LYS A 535 -8.50 -18.65 25.32
N ASN A 536 -8.22 -19.09 24.10
CA ASN A 536 -9.08 -18.84 22.93
C ASN A 536 -10.26 -19.83 22.90
N ALA A 537 -11.13 -19.72 21.88
CA ALA A 537 -12.28 -20.59 21.69
C ALA A 537 -11.92 -22.09 21.46
N GLU A 538 -10.69 -22.38 21.01
CA GLU A 538 -10.15 -23.74 20.84
C GLU A 538 -9.59 -24.33 22.14
N GLY A 539 -9.51 -23.54 23.22
CA GLY A 539 -8.92 -23.94 24.50
C GLY A 539 -7.39 -23.82 24.56
N LYS A 540 -6.75 -23.25 23.54
CA LYS A 540 -5.30 -22.94 23.56
C LYS A 540 -5.03 -21.70 24.40
N PHE A 541 -3.84 -21.64 24.99
CA PHE A 541 -3.40 -20.57 25.88
C PHE A 541 -2.63 -19.49 25.14
N LEU A 542 -2.85 -18.23 25.54
CA LEU A 542 -2.12 -17.07 25.02
C LEU A 542 -0.71 -17.07 25.63
N ALA A 543 0.31 -17.07 24.78
CA ALA A 543 1.71 -16.97 25.17
C ALA A 543 2.38 -15.82 24.41
N LEU A 544 3.51 -15.34 24.92
CA LEU A 544 4.35 -14.42 24.16
C LEU A 544 5.14 -15.19 23.08
N VAL A 545 5.51 -14.49 22.01
CA VAL A 545 6.42 -15.01 21.00
C VAL A 545 7.81 -15.19 21.61
N ASP A 546 8.40 -16.38 21.46
CA ASP A 546 9.76 -16.67 21.92
C ASP A 546 10.79 -16.02 20.98
N ASP A 547 11.24 -14.82 21.32
CA ASP A 547 12.47 -14.26 20.77
C ASP A 547 13.47 -13.90 21.89
N ALA A 548 14.74 -13.72 21.52
CA ALA A 548 15.82 -13.45 22.48
C ALA A 548 15.59 -12.15 23.28
N THR A 549 14.89 -11.18 22.68
CA THR A 549 14.55 -9.89 23.30
C THR A 549 13.42 -10.07 24.31
N ASN A 550 12.37 -10.82 23.97
CA ASN A 550 11.25 -11.16 24.83
C ASN A 550 11.68 -12.06 25.99
N GLN A 551 12.67 -12.94 25.81
CA GLN A 551 13.27 -13.69 26.92
C GLN A 551 14.01 -12.79 27.89
N ALA A 552 14.82 -11.84 27.38
CA ALA A 552 15.54 -10.87 28.21
C ALA A 552 14.57 -9.92 28.93
N ASN A 553 13.54 -9.44 28.23
CA ASN A 553 12.52 -8.56 28.79
C ASN A 553 11.62 -9.32 29.77
N ARG A 554 11.33 -10.60 29.53
CA ARG A 554 10.67 -11.49 30.49
C ARG A 554 11.49 -11.65 31.75
N ALA A 555 12.79 -11.91 31.62
CA ALA A 555 13.68 -12.01 32.77
C ALA A 555 13.76 -10.67 33.54
N ALA A 556 13.82 -9.54 32.82
CA ALA A 556 13.81 -8.21 33.41
C ALA A 556 12.49 -7.90 34.15
N TYR A 557 11.35 -8.28 33.55
CA TYR A 557 10.03 -8.16 34.16
C TYR A 557 9.90 -9.07 35.39
N GLU A 558 10.30 -10.34 35.30
CA GLU A 558 10.28 -11.27 36.44
C GLU A 558 11.18 -10.78 37.58
N ALA A 559 12.35 -10.21 37.27
CA ALA A 559 13.24 -9.60 38.25
C ALA A 559 12.65 -8.33 38.89
N ALA A 560 12.13 -7.40 38.08
CA ALA A 560 11.50 -6.18 38.57
C ALA A 560 10.25 -6.48 39.42
N ARG A 561 9.47 -7.48 39.01
CA ARG A 561 8.31 -7.99 39.76
C ARG A 561 8.73 -8.62 41.07
N THR A 562 9.77 -9.45 41.09
CA THR A 562 10.29 -10.06 42.33
C THR A 562 10.73 -8.97 43.31
N ALA A 563 11.47 -7.96 42.84
CA ALA A 563 11.88 -6.84 43.67
C ALA A 563 10.70 -6.02 44.22
N TYR A 564 9.62 -5.87 43.45
CA TYR A 564 8.38 -5.24 43.91
C TYR A 564 7.66 -6.07 44.98
N GLN A 565 7.57 -7.39 44.78
CA GLN A 565 6.96 -8.31 45.75
C GLN A 565 7.72 -8.36 47.08
N GLU A 566 9.06 -8.35 47.03
CA GLU A 566 9.89 -8.25 48.23
C GLU A 566 9.62 -6.96 49.01
N GLU A 567 9.36 -5.84 48.32
CA GLU A 567 9.08 -4.56 48.97
C GLU A 567 7.69 -4.53 49.62
N ILE A 568 6.67 -5.12 48.97
CA ILE A 568 5.36 -5.32 49.58
C ILE A 568 5.45 -6.23 50.81
N ALA A 569 6.22 -7.32 50.72
CA ALA A 569 6.41 -8.24 51.84
C ALA A 569 7.07 -7.53 53.04
N LYS A 570 8.03 -6.63 52.80
CA LYS A 570 8.62 -5.78 53.85
C LYS A 570 7.57 -4.87 54.49
N TYR A 571 6.78 -4.17 53.69
CA TYR A 571 5.71 -3.29 54.17
C TYR A 571 4.67 -4.02 55.03
N ASN A 572 4.25 -5.21 54.61
CA ASN A 572 3.24 -6.02 55.29
C ASN A 572 3.76 -6.69 56.57
N ASN A 573 5.05 -7.02 56.65
CA ASN A 573 5.65 -7.68 57.82
C ASN A 573 6.19 -6.69 58.87
N ASP A 574 6.69 -5.52 58.45
CA ASP A 574 7.12 -4.42 59.32
C ASP A 574 7.12 -3.09 58.56
N ASN A 575 6.11 -2.26 58.83
CA ASN A 575 5.86 -0.96 58.20
C ASN A 575 7.01 0.06 58.39
N SER A 576 8.03 -0.23 59.21
CA SER A 576 9.23 0.61 59.38
C SER A 576 10.37 0.29 58.40
N SER A 577 10.26 -0.78 57.62
CA SER A 577 11.35 -1.30 56.78
C SER A 577 11.31 -0.85 55.30
N THR A 578 10.24 -0.15 54.89
CA THR A 578 10.12 0.49 53.57
C THR A 578 9.04 1.60 53.57
N THR A 579 8.86 2.31 52.45
CA THR A 579 7.87 3.39 52.27
C THR A 579 6.97 3.13 51.07
N GLN A 580 5.75 3.71 51.06
CA GLN A 580 4.85 3.64 49.90
C GLN A 580 5.52 4.16 48.62
N ALA A 581 6.35 5.21 48.71
CA ALA A 581 7.09 5.74 47.56
C ALA A 581 8.09 4.72 46.96
N ASN A 582 8.71 3.87 47.79
CA ASN A 582 9.58 2.79 47.31
C ASN A 582 8.78 1.68 46.62
N ILE A 583 7.63 1.31 47.19
CA ILE A 583 6.69 0.35 46.59
C ILE A 583 6.21 0.87 45.23
N ASP A 584 5.80 2.14 45.15
CA ASP A 584 5.37 2.79 43.91
C ASP A 584 6.51 2.85 42.88
N THR A 585 7.74 3.13 43.32
CA THR A 585 8.92 3.13 42.43
C THR A 585 9.17 1.73 41.85
N LYS A 586 9.10 0.67 42.67
CA LYS A 586 9.28 -0.71 42.20
C LYS A 586 8.12 -1.18 41.33
N TYR A 587 6.90 -0.71 41.61
CA TYR A 587 5.74 -0.90 40.76
C TYR A 587 5.94 -0.25 39.38
N GLN A 588 6.39 1.01 39.31
CA GLN A 588 6.65 1.68 38.03
C GLN A 588 7.77 0.99 37.23
N ALA A 589 8.80 0.49 37.90
CA ALA A 589 9.85 -0.30 37.24
C ALA A 589 9.31 -1.64 36.69
N ALA A 590 8.44 -2.33 37.44
CA ALA A 590 7.78 -3.54 36.98
C ALA A 590 6.80 -3.27 35.82
N LYS A 591 6.08 -2.15 35.85
CA LYS A 591 5.20 -1.66 34.78
C LYS A 591 5.99 -1.33 33.51
N ALA A 592 7.08 -0.58 33.62
CA ALA A 592 7.96 -0.28 32.48
C ALA A 592 8.61 -1.54 31.90
N ALA A 593 9.02 -2.50 32.74
CA ALA A 593 9.56 -3.78 32.28
C ALA A 593 8.49 -4.67 31.62
N TYR A 594 7.25 -4.61 32.09
CA TYR A 594 6.09 -5.25 31.44
C TYR A 594 5.80 -4.61 30.08
N GLU A 595 5.77 -3.28 29.99
CA GLU A 595 5.60 -2.54 28.73
C GLU A 595 6.74 -2.84 27.73
N ALA A 596 7.96 -3.12 28.25
CA ALA A 596 9.10 -3.50 27.43
C ALA A 596 9.05 -4.94 26.89
N MET A 597 8.20 -5.84 27.42
CA MET A 597 8.11 -7.25 26.94
C MET A 597 7.58 -7.41 25.51
N ASN A 598 7.30 -6.31 24.79
CA ASN A 598 6.97 -6.30 23.36
C ASN A 598 5.90 -7.37 23.07
N GLU A 599 4.66 -7.08 23.49
CA GLU A 599 3.48 -7.96 23.61
C GLU A 599 3.01 -8.65 22.30
N GLN A 600 3.90 -9.33 21.59
CA GLN A 600 3.57 -10.17 20.46
C GLN A 600 3.14 -11.54 21.00
N TYR A 601 1.99 -12.02 20.53
CA TYR A 601 1.37 -13.22 21.03
C TYR A 601 1.40 -14.38 20.03
N ARG A 602 1.29 -15.58 20.58
CA ARG A 602 0.99 -16.83 19.87
C ARG A 602 0.10 -17.71 20.75
N TRP A 603 -0.57 -18.69 20.15
CA TRP A 603 -1.38 -19.67 20.87
C TRP A 603 -0.60 -20.97 21.07
N VAL A 604 -0.60 -21.48 22.31
CA VAL A 604 0.10 -22.72 22.71
C VAL A 604 -0.85 -23.69 23.39
N ASP A 605 -0.57 -24.99 23.33
CA ASP A 605 -1.45 -26.01 23.91
C ASP A 605 -1.26 -26.17 25.43
N SER A 606 -0.09 -25.78 25.96
CA SER A 606 0.32 -26.01 27.34
C SER A 606 0.18 -24.75 28.19
N GLU A 607 -0.51 -24.87 29.33
CA GLU A 607 -0.67 -23.77 30.30
C GLU A 607 0.68 -23.29 30.88
N ASN A 608 1.66 -24.19 30.99
CA ASN A 608 2.98 -23.84 31.54
C ASN A 608 3.74 -22.84 30.67
N ASP A 609 3.42 -22.80 29.38
CA ASP A 609 4.02 -21.90 28.40
C ASP A 609 3.20 -20.62 28.22
N ALA A 610 2.04 -20.53 28.88
CA ALA A 610 1.13 -19.40 28.80
C ALA A 610 1.71 -18.15 29.48
N PHE A 611 1.33 -16.99 28.95
CA PHE A 611 1.61 -15.73 29.61
C PHE A 611 0.71 -15.56 30.84
N GLN A 612 1.34 -15.26 31.98
CA GLN A 612 0.68 -15.13 33.27
C GLN A 612 0.42 -13.66 33.58
N PHE A 613 -0.82 -13.22 33.39
CA PHE A 613 -1.29 -11.91 33.80
C PHE A 613 -1.39 -11.87 35.33
N ALA A 614 -1.01 -10.75 35.95
CA ALA A 614 -1.03 -10.59 37.40
C ALA A 614 -1.74 -9.30 37.79
N SER A 615 -2.63 -9.37 38.77
CA SER A 615 -3.28 -8.17 39.32
C SER A 615 -2.31 -7.36 40.19
N ASP A 616 -2.24 -6.05 39.97
CA ASP A 616 -1.37 -5.15 40.74
C ASP A 616 -1.90 -4.83 42.16
N GLN A 617 -1.24 -3.92 42.89
CA GLN A 617 -1.67 -3.50 44.24
C GLN A 617 -3.07 -2.88 44.29
N HIS A 618 -3.60 -2.43 43.16
CA HIS A 618 -4.95 -1.92 43.01
C HIS A 618 -5.85 -2.93 42.29
N GLY A 619 -5.46 -4.21 42.26
CA GLY A 619 -6.17 -5.31 41.63
C GLY A 619 -6.25 -5.23 40.11
N ARG A 620 -5.56 -4.30 39.46
CA ARG A 620 -5.70 -4.03 38.02
C ARG A 620 -4.82 -4.97 37.22
N PHE A 621 -5.33 -5.40 36.07
CA PHE A 621 -4.55 -5.95 34.97
C PHE A 621 -5.35 -5.78 33.67
N GLU A 622 -4.69 -5.99 32.54
CA GLU A 622 -5.32 -5.86 31.24
C GLU A 622 -4.78 -6.88 30.25
N VAL A 623 -5.60 -7.18 29.25
CA VAL A 623 -5.24 -8.00 28.10
C VAL A 623 -5.43 -7.12 26.88
N VAL A 624 -4.36 -6.84 26.16
CA VAL A 624 -4.34 -5.91 25.02
C VAL A 624 -3.91 -6.65 23.76
N GLY A 625 -4.08 -6.04 22.59
CA GLY A 625 -3.54 -6.61 21.36
C GLY A 625 -4.21 -7.92 20.91
N LEU A 626 -5.48 -8.16 21.23
CA LEU A 626 -6.24 -9.33 20.77
C LEU A 626 -7.14 -8.99 19.58
N ALA A 627 -7.40 -9.97 18.72
CA ALA A 627 -8.46 -9.88 17.71
C ALA A 627 -9.84 -9.79 18.38
N ALA A 628 -10.89 -9.50 17.61
CA ALA A 628 -12.26 -9.56 18.13
C ALA A 628 -12.61 -11.03 18.39
N GLY A 629 -13.25 -11.28 19.54
CA GLY A 629 -13.58 -12.66 19.87
C GLY A 629 -14.04 -12.85 21.29
N THR A 630 -14.37 -14.10 21.60
CA THR A 630 -14.71 -14.56 22.94
C THR A 630 -13.58 -15.39 23.50
N TYR A 631 -13.12 -15.03 24.69
CA TYR A 631 -11.97 -15.61 25.36
C TYR A 631 -12.35 -16.05 26.77
N THR A 632 -11.53 -16.92 27.34
CA THR A 632 -11.69 -17.39 28.72
C THR A 632 -10.50 -16.98 29.56
N LEU A 633 -10.77 -16.42 30.73
CA LEU A 633 -9.79 -16.11 31.75
C LEU A 633 -9.81 -17.21 32.81
N HIS A 634 -8.68 -17.88 33.02
CA HIS A 634 -8.52 -18.97 33.98
C HIS A 634 -7.58 -18.54 35.12
N GLU A 635 -8.03 -18.61 36.37
CA GLU A 635 -7.23 -18.22 37.55
C GLU A 635 -6.23 -19.34 37.90
N THR A 636 -4.94 -19.05 37.80
CA THR A 636 -3.85 -20.00 38.08
C THR A 636 -3.24 -19.79 39.47
N LYS A 637 -3.42 -18.60 40.05
CA LYS A 637 -3.04 -18.30 41.44
C LYS A 637 -4.09 -17.45 42.11
N VAL A 638 -4.58 -17.93 43.24
CA VAL A 638 -5.55 -17.25 44.10
C VAL A 638 -4.83 -16.25 45.02
N PRO A 639 -5.39 -15.06 45.28
CA PRO A 639 -4.91 -14.18 46.37
C PRO A 639 -4.95 -14.86 47.74
N ASP A 640 -3.98 -14.55 48.59
CA ASP A 640 -3.88 -15.13 49.93
C ASP A 640 -5.15 -14.88 50.77
N GLY A 641 -5.69 -15.95 51.35
CA GLY A 641 -6.91 -15.88 52.18
C GLY A 641 -8.23 -15.85 51.39
N TYR A 642 -8.19 -16.06 50.08
CA TYR A 642 -9.37 -16.14 49.21
C TYR A 642 -9.53 -17.53 48.58
N ALA A 643 -10.75 -17.83 48.12
CA ALA A 643 -11.06 -19.04 47.38
C ALA A 643 -10.85 -18.83 45.88
N SER A 644 -10.49 -19.90 45.17
CA SER A 644 -10.36 -19.90 43.71
C SER A 644 -11.71 -19.65 43.03
N ILE A 645 -11.68 -19.02 41.85
CA ILE A 645 -12.85 -18.81 41.01
C ILE A 645 -12.88 -19.76 39.80
N SER A 646 -14.09 -20.00 39.29
CA SER A 646 -14.26 -20.67 37.99
C SER A 646 -13.85 -19.76 36.83
N ASP A 647 -13.56 -20.38 35.69
CA ASP A 647 -13.27 -19.72 34.44
C ASP A 647 -14.31 -18.63 34.09
N LEU A 648 -13.81 -17.47 33.66
CA LEU A 648 -14.64 -16.32 33.29
C LEU A 648 -14.52 -16.04 31.79
N THR A 649 -15.65 -15.89 31.12
CA THR A 649 -15.68 -15.49 29.70
C THR A 649 -15.61 -13.98 29.57
N PHE A 650 -14.83 -13.48 28.60
CA PHE A 650 -14.82 -12.08 28.22
C PHE A 650 -14.79 -11.93 26.69
N VAL A 651 -15.27 -10.79 26.20
CA VAL A 651 -15.32 -10.46 24.78
C VAL A 651 -14.43 -9.26 24.49
N THR A 652 -13.67 -9.33 23.40
CA THR A 652 -12.91 -8.21 22.84
C THR A 652 -13.59 -7.70 21.57
N ASN A 653 -13.72 -6.38 21.44
CA ASN A 653 -14.24 -5.66 20.28
C ASN A 653 -13.89 -4.16 20.40
N ALA A 654 -14.38 -3.34 19.47
CA ALA A 654 -14.08 -1.90 19.44
C ALA A 654 -14.41 -1.14 20.75
N SER A 655 -15.40 -1.60 21.52
CA SER A 655 -15.82 -0.96 22.76
C SER A 655 -15.25 -1.61 24.03
N SER A 656 -14.72 -2.82 23.94
CA SER A 656 -14.47 -3.66 25.11
C SER A 656 -13.45 -3.06 26.08
N TYR A 657 -12.44 -2.37 25.57
CA TYR A 657 -11.36 -1.78 26.38
C TYR A 657 -11.79 -0.53 27.16
N ALA A 658 -12.85 0.15 26.70
CA ALA A 658 -13.42 1.32 27.36
C ALA A 658 -14.70 0.99 28.16
N ALA A 659 -15.17 -0.25 28.15
CA ALA A 659 -16.41 -0.68 28.78
C ALA A 659 -16.17 -1.56 30.02
N GLY A 660 -16.83 -1.23 31.13
CA GLY A 660 -16.74 -2.01 32.37
C GLY A 660 -17.78 -1.61 33.41
N ASP A 661 -17.71 -2.26 34.57
CA ASP A 661 -18.60 -2.09 35.74
C ASP A 661 -17.84 -1.60 36.98
N ILE A 662 -16.52 -1.42 36.88
CA ILE A 662 -15.68 -0.83 37.92
C ILE A 662 -14.65 0.12 37.29
N LYS A 663 -14.30 1.16 38.05
CA LYS A 663 -13.25 2.10 37.65
C LYS A 663 -11.91 1.39 37.59
N TYR A 664 -11.13 1.60 36.52
CA TYR A 664 -9.82 0.97 36.44
C TYR A 664 -8.87 1.59 37.46
N ASN A 665 -8.70 2.91 37.42
CA ASN A 665 -8.08 3.70 38.49
C ASN A 665 -9.15 4.27 39.42
N LEU A 666 -8.81 4.51 40.70
CA LEU A 666 -9.80 4.99 41.69
C LEU A 666 -10.31 6.40 41.35
N GLU A 667 -9.43 7.21 40.77
CA GLU A 667 -9.64 8.58 40.34
C GLU A 667 -10.40 8.71 39.01
N ASP A 668 -10.56 7.61 38.25
CA ASP A 668 -11.26 7.66 36.96
C ASP A 668 -12.71 8.16 37.15
N LEU A 669 -13.20 8.95 36.20
CA LEU A 669 -14.59 9.40 36.19
C LEU A 669 -15.56 8.34 35.66
N THR A 670 -15.03 7.36 34.91
CA THR A 670 -15.81 6.33 34.20
C THR A 670 -15.39 4.93 34.60
N GLN A 671 -16.34 3.99 34.57
CA GLN A 671 -16.08 2.57 34.75
C GLN A 671 -15.68 1.94 33.41
N THR A 672 -14.45 1.46 33.33
CA THR A 672 -13.85 0.97 32.07
C THR A 672 -13.30 -0.45 32.18
N ALA A 673 -13.36 -1.05 33.37
CA ALA A 673 -12.83 -2.38 33.64
C ALA A 673 -13.92 -3.33 34.13
N SER A 674 -13.73 -4.62 33.86
CA SER A 674 -14.61 -5.68 34.36
C SER A 674 -14.15 -6.16 35.74
N ARG A 675 -15.08 -6.21 36.69
CA ARG A 675 -14.83 -6.66 38.05
C ARG A 675 -14.72 -8.18 38.14
N ILE A 676 -13.67 -8.68 38.80
CA ILE A 676 -13.45 -10.10 39.09
C ILE A 676 -13.52 -10.30 40.61
N ILE A 677 -14.54 -11.01 41.09
CA ILE A 677 -14.87 -11.15 42.51
C ILE A 677 -14.30 -12.46 43.08
N ASN A 678 -13.44 -12.40 44.11
CA ASN A 678 -13.09 -13.59 44.90
C ASN A 678 -13.74 -13.54 46.28
N LYS A 679 -14.13 -14.72 46.77
CA LYS A 679 -14.72 -14.91 48.09
C LYS A 679 -13.64 -15.14 49.13
N LYS A 680 -13.74 -14.47 50.27
CA LYS A 680 -12.76 -14.64 51.36
C LYS A 680 -12.99 -16.00 52.02
N VAL A 681 -11.92 -16.76 52.26
CA VAL A 681 -12.02 -18.03 53.00
C VAL A 681 -12.25 -17.70 54.46
N THR A 682 -13.51 -17.73 54.87
CA THR A 682 -13.86 -17.70 56.29
C THR A 682 -13.95 -19.13 56.78
N ILE A 683 -12.95 -19.58 57.52
CA ILE A 683 -13.14 -20.73 58.39
C ILE A 683 -14.10 -20.25 59.48
N PRO A 684 -15.31 -20.82 59.64
CA PRO A 684 -16.09 -20.50 60.82
C PRO A 684 -15.24 -20.89 62.02
N LEU A 685 -15.02 -19.96 62.97
CA LEU A 685 -14.57 -20.36 64.29
C LEU A 685 -15.61 -21.38 64.78
N THR A 686 -15.28 -22.68 64.76
CA THR A 686 -16.03 -23.67 65.49
C THR A 686 -15.94 -23.24 66.95
N GLY A 687 -17.08 -22.84 67.48
CA GLY A 687 -17.17 -21.91 68.60
C GLY A 687 -16.52 -22.41 69.89
N GLY A 688 -15.58 -21.61 70.41
CA GLY A 688 -14.98 -21.76 71.74
C GLY A 688 -15.95 -21.60 72.93
N THR A 689 -17.26 -21.56 72.70
CA THR A 689 -18.28 -21.45 73.75
C THR A 689 -19.38 -22.54 73.64
N GLY A 690 -19.41 -23.32 72.56
CA GLY A 690 -20.40 -24.40 72.35
C GLY A 690 -20.00 -25.76 72.95
N THR A 691 -18.70 -26.01 73.17
CA THR A 691 -18.21 -27.31 73.66
C THR A 691 -18.40 -27.47 75.17
N ILE A 692 -18.41 -26.39 75.95
CA ILE A 692 -18.51 -26.47 77.43
C ILE A 692 -19.89 -26.99 77.88
N ILE A 693 -20.99 -26.60 77.22
CA ILE A 693 -22.34 -27.04 77.63
C ILE A 693 -22.52 -28.55 77.40
N PHE A 694 -21.98 -29.09 76.31
CA PHE A 694 -22.03 -30.53 76.04
C PHE A 694 -21.01 -31.34 76.87
N THR A 695 -19.86 -30.76 77.26
CA THR A 695 -18.92 -31.40 78.18
C THR A 695 -19.41 -31.40 79.63
N ILE A 696 -20.12 -30.35 80.10
CA ILE A 696 -20.69 -30.31 81.46
C ILE A 696 -21.86 -31.30 81.60
N LEU A 697 -22.74 -31.40 80.60
CA LEU A 697 -23.82 -32.39 80.60
C LEU A 697 -23.28 -33.83 80.45
N GLY A 698 -22.21 -34.02 79.66
CA GLY A 698 -21.54 -35.31 79.50
C GLY A 698 -20.79 -35.78 80.76
N VAL A 699 -20.12 -34.88 81.48
CA VAL A 699 -19.43 -35.20 82.75
C VAL A 699 -20.45 -35.42 83.89
N GLY A 700 -21.60 -34.71 83.88
CA GLY A 700 -22.69 -34.93 84.83
C GLY A 700 -23.35 -36.31 84.69
N LEU A 701 -23.58 -36.77 83.45
CA LEU A 701 -24.12 -38.11 83.18
C LEU A 701 -23.13 -39.23 83.54
N MET A 702 -21.83 -39.01 83.34
CA MET A 702 -20.78 -39.99 83.71
C MET A 702 -20.54 -40.05 85.23
N ALA A 703 -20.67 -38.94 85.96
CA ALA A 703 -20.64 -38.93 87.42
C ALA A 703 -21.89 -39.60 88.04
N GLY A 704 -23.07 -39.42 87.43
CA GLY A 704 -24.30 -40.11 87.81
C GLY A 704 -24.24 -41.63 87.61
N ALA A 705 -23.68 -42.09 86.49
CA ALA A 705 -23.49 -43.52 86.21
C ALA A 705 -22.46 -44.19 87.14
N ALA A 706 -21.38 -43.49 87.50
CA ALA A 706 -20.38 -43.99 88.45
C ALA A 706 -20.90 -44.06 89.91
N TYR A 707 -21.77 -43.12 90.33
CA TYR A 707 -22.39 -43.14 91.66
C TYR A 707 -23.42 -44.28 91.81
N VAL A 708 -24.19 -44.58 90.77
CA VAL A 708 -25.16 -45.70 90.75
C VAL A 708 -24.43 -47.06 90.67
N ALA A 709 -23.32 -47.15 89.91
CA ALA A 709 -22.49 -48.35 89.86
C ALA A 709 -21.75 -48.63 91.20
N LYS A 710 -21.39 -47.59 91.97
CA LYS A 710 -20.75 -47.75 93.29
C LYS A 710 -21.75 -48.06 94.42
N LYS A 711 -23.04 -47.72 94.28
CA LYS A 711 -24.09 -48.07 95.27
C LYS A 711 -24.58 -49.52 95.16
N ASN A 712 -24.45 -50.18 94.01
CA ASN A 712 -24.93 -51.55 93.79
C ASN A 712 -23.87 -52.65 93.99
N ASN A 713 -22.63 -52.32 94.39
CA ASN A 713 -21.54 -53.29 94.61
C ASN A 713 -21.17 -53.49 96.09
N SER A 714 -22.10 -53.21 97.00
CA SER A 714 -21.95 -53.50 98.45
C SER A 714 -23.21 -54.14 99.02
N SER A 715 -23.68 -55.23 98.39
CA SER A 715 -24.57 -56.22 99.03
C SER A 715 -24.68 -57.46 98.14
N ARG A 716 -23.65 -58.31 98.14
CA ARG A 716 -23.75 -59.74 97.77
C ARG A 716 -22.51 -60.50 98.22
N SER A 717 -22.44 -60.72 99.53
CA SER A 717 -21.70 -61.81 100.16
C SER A 717 -22.69 -62.58 101.04
N GLU A 718 -23.18 -63.69 100.52
CA GLU A 718 -23.39 -64.95 101.23
C GLU A 718 -23.34 -66.07 100.19
#